data_AF-A0A938AIU3-F1
#
_entry.id   AF-A0A938AIU3-F1
#
_cell.length_a   1.000
_cell.length_b   1.000
_cell.length_c   1.000
_cell.angle_alpha   90.00
_cell.angle_beta   90.00
_cell.angle_gamma   90.00
#
_symmetry.space_group_name_H-M   'P 1'
#
loop_
_entity.id
_entity.type
_entity.pdbx_description
1 polymer ?
#
loop_
_entity_poly.entity_id
_entity_poly.type
_entity_poly.pdbx_seq_one_letter_code
_entity_poly.pdbx_strand_id
1 'polypeptide(L)'
;MTSASSKGPEAIRRLIRWVIPLLIVLGTAGGAVAADPALVAELTGITPAPVVAGAGPSADASSDGGEAVAAAVVLAGDPQFAVLRDAIAGQGAQATLTRTSALSDGGTATSFAMAFPSPPAARAIVRRSVLALLAEAGATTGLNSELEATPGGRVAIAVMPGGGLRTLAIASRGARLVGTITVRPGGASRDLQELVNGLTAAWSLIPAPAAGTAEEIGVSDAMRLQVRAAWAAAGRTGQEFAGSMLAARIDGATWVMADMGPVGTPEWWLFRAVDASTYRAESTTGFPGGCPSIPVALREVWGFASECAAGDPGAPLPGSVPAGELPEPVRGVGMWIWYVSRSEKSLQDIIDRARTYGVRTVHIKSGDGTSYWSQFDRAVGPLKAAGLRVCAWQYVRGRKPVAEAAVAARAVRAGADCFLVDAEIEFERLPQRYLRATRYMRALRAQVGTAYPIGLTTFPYVDLHGRFPYTAFLNGPNGAQFTMPQVYWKAFRVSPAVAVERTMRWNRIYGKPIALLGSTYMRESAATIRQFRCAAQAAGAGGESWWAWQNTRAGQWPWLASPLTCQAPLAKPTATRYPVMGMRARGDAVRRLQQLLRGQGISLPVDGFLGATTRDALATYRAQRGLAGGPGTDDAVWADLIQRSGSVMTSRLR
;
A
#
# COMPACT_ATOMS: atom_id res chain seq x y z
N MET A 1 -19.85 41.74 -41.12
CA MET A 1 -19.96 43.05 -40.47
C MET A 1 -20.14 42.78 -38.97
N THR A 2 -19.31 43.26 -38.04
CA THR A 2 -18.04 44.04 -38.18
C THR A 2 -17.14 43.85 -36.92
N SER A 3 -15.94 44.41 -36.93
CA SER A 3 -14.89 44.47 -35.87
C SER A 3 -15.38 44.92 -34.47
N ALA A 4 -14.76 44.62 -33.31
CA ALA A 4 -13.38 44.26 -32.89
C ALA A 4 -12.44 45.45 -32.51
N SER A 5 -11.55 45.21 -31.52
CA SER A 5 -10.59 46.17 -30.88
C SER A 5 -11.24 47.21 -29.92
N SER A 6 -10.59 47.80 -28.90
CA SER A 6 -9.19 47.73 -28.37
C SER A 6 -9.22 47.80 -26.82
N LYS A 7 -8.38 47.07 -26.06
CA LYS A 7 -7.07 47.47 -25.47
C LYS A 7 -6.99 48.90 -24.91
N GLY A 8 -6.66 49.03 -23.61
CA GLY A 8 -6.15 50.26 -22.99
C GLY A 8 -4.73 50.07 -22.39
N PRO A 9 -4.06 51.15 -21.96
CA PRO A 9 -2.90 51.14 -21.04
C PRO A 9 -3.10 52.12 -19.85
N GLU A 10 -2.19 52.34 -18.89
CA GLU A 10 -1.19 51.53 -18.15
C GLU A 10 -0.63 52.45 -17.01
N ALA A 11 0.10 51.92 -16.02
CA ALA A 11 0.72 52.62 -14.88
C ALA A 11 -0.28 53.11 -13.80
N ILE A 12 0.08 53.27 -12.52
CA ILE A 12 1.39 53.29 -11.83
C ILE A 12 1.36 52.18 -10.74
N ARG A 13 2.24 51.17 -10.62
CA ARG A 13 3.72 51.03 -10.54
C ARG A 13 4.38 51.50 -9.21
N ARG A 14 5.15 50.59 -8.57
CA ARG A 14 5.99 50.70 -7.33
C ARG A 14 5.25 50.30 -6.04
N LEU A 15 5.86 49.64 -5.03
CA LEU A 15 7.24 49.20 -4.68
C LEU A 15 7.19 47.64 -4.44
N ILE A 16 8.14 46.74 -4.75
CA ILE A 16 9.60 46.60 -4.48
C ILE A 16 9.86 46.48 -2.95
N ARG A 17 10.57 45.50 -2.34
CA ARG A 17 11.68 44.53 -2.64
C ARG A 17 11.34 43.12 -2.01
N TRP A 18 12.08 42.00 -1.95
CA TRP A 18 13.44 41.44 -2.29
C TRP A 18 13.22 40.06 -3.03
N VAL A 19 14.13 39.18 -3.53
CA VAL A 19 15.58 38.78 -3.42
C VAL A 19 15.90 37.53 -2.53
N ILE A 20 16.88 36.71 -2.93
CA ILE A 20 17.25 35.28 -2.63
C ILE A 20 18.80 35.12 -2.91
N PRO A 21 19.58 34.03 -2.67
CA PRO A 21 19.85 33.06 -1.56
C PRO A 21 21.30 33.18 -0.95
N LEU A 22 21.77 32.25 -0.08
CA LEU A 22 22.97 31.37 -0.30
C LEU A 22 23.15 30.25 0.78
N LEU A 23 24.35 29.62 0.86
CA LEU A 23 24.68 28.33 1.50
C LEU A 23 26.19 28.20 1.82
N ILE A 24 26.60 27.29 2.72
CA ILE A 24 27.99 26.84 3.11
C ILE A 24 28.93 27.94 3.69
N VAL A 25 29.94 27.74 4.55
CA VAL A 25 30.69 26.62 5.21
C VAL A 25 30.93 27.04 6.71
N LEU A 26 31.54 26.34 7.70
CA LEU A 26 32.37 25.13 7.97
C LEU A 26 31.91 24.53 9.35
N GLY A 27 32.44 23.45 9.95
CA GLY A 27 33.49 22.49 9.56
C GLY A 27 33.82 21.45 10.66
N THR A 28 34.71 20.50 10.33
CA THR A 28 35.48 19.53 11.18
C THR A 28 34.77 18.50 12.09
N ALA A 29 35.09 17.23 11.78
CA ALA A 29 35.30 16.07 12.68
C ALA A 29 34.12 15.48 13.48
N GLY A 30 34.15 14.16 13.63
CA GLY A 30 33.20 13.40 14.45
C GLY A 30 33.71 13.13 15.86
N GLY A 31 32.79 12.90 16.80
CA GLY A 31 33.08 12.43 18.15
C GLY A 31 32.30 11.17 18.47
N ALA A 32 32.93 10.19 19.11
CA ALA A 32 32.24 9.03 19.65
C ALA A 32 31.35 9.46 20.83
N VAL A 33 30.14 8.92 20.92
CA VAL A 33 29.28 9.13 22.09
C VAL A 33 29.84 8.31 23.25
N ALA A 34 30.59 8.96 24.13
CA ALA A 34 31.04 8.36 25.39
C ALA A 34 29.83 7.90 26.22
N ALA A 35 29.96 6.77 26.90
CA ALA A 35 28.90 6.25 27.76
C ALA A 35 28.67 7.19 28.96
N ASP A 36 27.40 7.43 29.29
CA ASP A 36 26.99 8.24 30.42
C ASP A 36 27.48 7.63 31.75
N PRO A 37 28.32 8.32 32.55
CA PRO A 37 28.81 7.80 33.82
C PRO A 37 27.70 7.47 34.83
N ALA A 38 26.57 8.17 34.79
CA ALA A 38 25.44 7.90 35.69
C ALA A 38 24.83 6.50 35.45
N LEU A 39 24.85 6.05 34.18
CA LEU A 39 24.36 4.72 33.78
C LEU A 39 25.25 3.59 34.35
N VAL A 40 26.55 3.83 34.52
CA VAL A 40 27.48 2.86 35.11
C VAL A 40 27.21 2.69 36.61
N ALA A 41 26.90 3.78 37.32
CA ALA A 41 26.53 3.73 38.74
C ALA A 41 25.17 3.02 38.95
N GLU A 42 24.12 3.35 38.18
CA GLU A 42 22.79 2.68 38.25
C GLU A 42 22.88 1.16 38.06
N LEU A 43 23.84 0.69 37.25
CA LEU A 43 24.00 -0.73 36.89
C LEU A 43 25.02 -1.51 37.73
N THR A 44 25.77 -0.87 38.63
CA THR A 44 26.85 -1.55 39.40
C THR A 44 26.85 -1.28 40.91
N GLY A 45 26.13 -0.27 41.39
CA GLY A 45 26.07 0.06 42.82
C GLY A 45 27.32 0.73 43.39
N ILE A 46 28.30 1.08 42.56
CA ILE A 46 29.53 1.78 42.96
C ILE A 46 29.40 3.27 42.62
N THR A 47 29.55 4.14 43.61
CA THR A 47 29.61 5.60 43.44
C THR A 47 31.06 6.09 43.32
N PRO A 48 31.42 6.84 42.26
CA PRO A 48 32.73 7.47 42.18
C PRO A 48 32.81 8.70 43.10
N ALA A 49 33.89 8.81 43.88
CA ALA A 49 34.17 9.98 44.71
C ALA A 49 34.61 11.20 43.86
N PRO A 50 34.33 12.44 44.29
CA PRO A 50 34.74 13.64 43.57
C PRO A 50 36.25 13.88 43.65
N VAL A 51 36.85 14.34 42.55
CA VAL A 51 38.29 14.66 42.48
C VAL A 51 38.58 16.01 43.14
N VAL A 52 39.50 16.03 44.11
CA VAL A 52 40.12 17.24 44.68
C VAL A 52 41.64 17.06 44.68
N ALA A 53 42.39 18.11 44.32
CA ALA A 53 43.83 18.03 44.14
C ALA A 53 44.63 18.30 45.43
N GLY A 54 45.04 17.21 46.09
CA GLY A 54 46.28 16.99 46.86
C GLY A 54 46.87 18.04 47.83
N ALA A 55 47.13 17.61 49.08
CA ALA A 55 48.40 17.82 49.82
C ALA A 55 48.39 17.13 51.21
N GLY A 56 49.55 16.68 51.70
CA GLY A 56 49.78 16.31 53.12
C GLY A 56 49.78 14.80 53.46
N PRO A 57 50.75 14.30 54.28
CA PRO A 57 50.83 12.89 54.69
C PRO A 57 50.50 12.61 56.19
N SER A 58 50.40 11.32 56.51
CA SER A 58 50.52 10.64 57.83
C SER A 58 49.24 10.32 58.66
N ALA A 59 49.38 9.27 59.50
CA ALA A 59 48.52 8.78 60.60
C ALA A 59 47.22 7.99 60.28
N ASP A 60 47.38 6.65 60.24
CA ASP A 60 46.66 5.62 61.02
C ASP A 60 45.19 5.17 60.79
N ALA A 61 45.04 3.84 60.98
CA ALA A 61 43.88 3.07 61.47
C ALA A 61 42.69 2.63 60.56
N SER A 62 42.84 1.40 60.01
CA SER A 62 41.86 0.29 60.00
C SER A 62 40.63 0.26 59.06
N SER A 63 40.38 -0.94 58.49
CA SER A 63 39.08 -1.58 58.11
C SER A 63 37.97 -0.71 57.47
N ASP A 64 37.48 -0.92 56.24
CA ASP A 64 37.48 -2.13 55.40
C ASP A 64 37.31 -1.81 53.90
N GLY A 65 37.72 -2.76 53.04
CA GLY A 65 37.24 -2.90 51.64
C GLY A 65 37.96 -2.04 50.58
N GLY A 66 38.53 -2.67 49.55
CA GLY A 66 39.07 -1.94 48.40
C GLY A 66 39.95 -2.71 47.42
N GLU A 67 39.38 -3.56 46.56
CA GLU A 67 39.98 -3.82 45.24
C GLU A 67 39.52 -2.74 44.24
N ALA A 68 40.33 -1.68 44.12
CA ALA A 68 40.04 -0.55 43.25
C ALA A 68 40.45 -0.81 41.79
N VAL A 69 39.48 -1.27 40.99
CA VAL A 69 39.30 -0.97 39.55
C VAL A 69 40.58 -0.74 38.72
N ALA A 70 41.08 -1.81 38.08
CA ALA A 70 41.83 -1.66 36.83
C ALA A 70 40.83 -1.54 35.66
N ALA A 71 40.65 -0.34 35.11
CA ALA A 71 39.74 -0.11 33.99
C ALA A 71 40.32 -0.61 32.65
N ALA A 72 39.88 -1.77 32.18
CA ALA A 72 40.25 -2.32 30.87
C ALA A 72 39.04 -2.88 30.11
N VAL A 73 38.99 -2.60 28.81
CA VAL A 73 37.97 -3.15 27.90
C VAL A 73 38.31 -4.60 27.58
N VAL A 74 37.61 -5.56 28.19
CA VAL A 74 37.76 -6.99 27.86
C VAL A 74 36.39 -7.67 27.71
N LEU A 75 35.88 -7.68 26.47
CA LEU A 75 35.14 -8.83 25.91
C LEU A 75 35.74 -9.21 24.55
N ALA A 76 37.07 -9.42 24.58
CA ALA A 76 37.85 -9.98 23.50
C ALA A 76 38.55 -11.25 24.02
N GLY A 77 37.79 -12.35 24.13
CA GLY A 77 38.32 -13.63 24.63
C GLY A 77 37.32 -14.79 24.58
N ASP A 78 36.04 -14.55 24.86
CA ASP A 78 35.03 -15.62 24.87
C ASP A 78 34.68 -16.13 23.46
N PRO A 79 34.91 -17.43 23.14
CA PRO A 79 34.54 -18.01 21.86
C PRO A 79 33.03 -18.02 21.60
N GLN A 80 32.19 -18.05 22.63
CA GLN A 80 30.73 -18.16 22.49
C GLN A 80 30.09 -16.93 21.83
N PHE A 81 30.76 -15.78 21.86
CA PHE A 81 30.22 -14.50 21.39
C PHE A 81 31.03 -13.81 20.29
N ALA A 82 32.00 -14.51 19.67
CA ALA A 82 32.71 -14.00 18.50
C ALA A 82 31.73 -13.68 17.35
N VAL A 83 30.84 -14.62 17.02
CA VAL A 83 29.83 -14.47 15.96
C VAL A 83 28.88 -13.29 16.23
N LEU A 84 28.48 -13.07 17.48
CA LEU A 84 27.62 -11.94 17.88
C LEU A 84 28.30 -10.60 17.59
N ARG A 85 29.56 -10.45 18.01
CA ARG A 85 30.37 -9.24 17.80
C ARG A 85 30.58 -8.95 16.31
N ASP A 86 30.91 -9.97 15.53
CA ASP A 86 31.24 -9.83 14.12
C ASP A 86 29.97 -9.56 13.28
N ALA A 87 28.80 -10.08 13.67
CA ALA A 87 27.50 -9.74 13.09
C ALA A 87 27.06 -8.30 13.42
N ILE A 88 27.27 -7.83 14.66
CA ILE A 88 26.96 -6.45 15.08
C ILE A 88 27.73 -5.42 14.23
N ALA A 89 29.02 -5.68 13.99
CA ALA A 89 29.88 -4.78 13.22
C ALA A 89 29.41 -4.58 11.75
N GLY A 90 28.67 -5.55 11.18
CA GLY A 90 28.23 -5.51 9.79
C GLY A 90 26.88 -4.84 9.53
N GLN A 91 26.02 -4.64 10.54
CA GLN A 91 24.59 -4.31 10.31
C GLN A 91 24.03 -3.11 11.09
N GLY A 92 24.86 -2.36 11.83
CA GLY A 92 24.51 -1.00 12.26
C GLY A 92 23.75 -0.87 13.59
N ALA A 93 23.87 -1.84 14.49
CA ALA A 93 23.48 -1.68 15.89
C ALA A 93 24.42 -0.66 16.54
N GLN A 94 23.88 0.38 17.18
CA GLN A 94 24.72 1.46 17.73
C GLN A 94 25.58 1.01 18.91
N ALA A 95 25.08 0.07 19.72
CA ALA A 95 25.84 -0.69 20.70
C ALA A 95 25.04 -1.90 21.19
N THR A 96 25.77 -2.96 21.56
CA THR A 96 25.31 -4.01 22.47
C THR A 96 26.35 -4.13 23.58
N LEU A 97 25.91 -4.23 24.83
CA LEU A 97 26.80 -4.37 25.98
C LEU A 97 26.30 -5.52 26.86
N THR A 98 27.10 -6.57 26.99
CA THR A 98 26.83 -7.75 27.81
C THR A 98 27.78 -7.83 29.00
N ARG A 99 27.31 -8.40 30.12
CA ARG A 99 28.15 -8.77 31.27
C ARG A 99 27.62 -10.06 31.89
N THR A 100 28.47 -11.08 31.93
CA THR A 100 28.18 -12.34 32.64
C THR A 100 28.88 -12.35 33.99
N SER A 101 28.22 -12.90 35.00
CA SER A 101 28.73 -13.11 36.35
C SER A 101 28.30 -14.49 36.87
N ALA A 102 29.19 -15.19 37.56
CA ALA A 102 28.83 -16.38 38.34
C ALA A 102 28.00 -15.98 39.57
N LEU A 103 27.09 -16.86 39.98
CA LEU A 103 26.27 -16.71 41.17
C LEU A 103 26.77 -17.64 42.28
N SER A 104 26.53 -17.26 43.53
CA SER A 104 26.97 -18.01 44.72
C SER A 104 26.31 -19.38 44.90
N ASP A 105 25.25 -19.68 44.13
CA ASP A 105 24.57 -20.99 44.07
C ASP A 105 25.06 -21.86 42.90
N GLY A 106 26.15 -21.48 42.23
CA GLY A 106 26.66 -22.15 41.04
C GLY A 106 25.90 -21.81 39.75
N GLY A 107 24.94 -20.88 39.81
CA GLY A 107 24.27 -20.35 38.63
C GLY A 107 25.10 -19.31 37.86
N THR A 108 24.53 -18.79 36.78
CA THR A 108 25.06 -17.67 36.02
C THR A 108 23.99 -16.60 35.81
N ALA A 109 24.41 -15.34 35.83
CA ALA A 109 23.59 -14.19 35.44
C ALA A 109 24.29 -13.42 34.32
N THR A 110 23.57 -13.15 33.22
CA THR A 110 24.05 -12.39 32.07
C THR A 110 23.15 -11.18 31.85
N SER A 111 23.63 -9.99 32.20
CA SER A 111 22.99 -8.71 31.89
C SER A 111 23.32 -8.28 30.46
N PHE A 112 22.36 -7.62 29.79
CA PHE A 112 22.53 -7.15 28.41
C PHE A 112 21.77 -5.84 28.16
N ALA A 113 22.33 -4.99 27.29
CA ALA A 113 21.69 -3.79 26.77
C ALA A 113 21.83 -3.72 25.25
N MET A 114 20.78 -3.29 24.55
CA MET A 114 20.74 -3.19 23.07
C MET A 114 20.05 -1.90 22.62
N ALA A 115 20.56 -1.26 21.57
CA ALA A 115 19.98 -0.05 20.96
C ALA A 115 19.28 -0.34 19.61
N PHE A 116 18.10 0.24 19.41
CA PHE A 116 17.23 0.06 18.23
C PHE A 116 17.06 1.36 17.43
N PRO A 117 16.63 1.28 16.15
CA PRO A 117 16.30 2.47 15.36
C PRO A 117 15.04 3.21 15.85
N SER A 118 14.14 2.60 16.63
CA SER A 118 12.95 3.27 17.16
C SER A 118 12.37 2.60 18.43
N PRO A 119 11.56 3.31 19.24
CA PRO A 119 10.87 2.72 20.39
C PRO A 119 9.84 1.62 20.05
N PRO A 120 9.02 1.73 18.97
CA PRO A 120 8.17 0.62 18.53
C PRO A 120 8.96 -0.64 18.19
N ALA A 121 10.10 -0.52 17.48
CA ALA A 121 10.95 -1.66 17.14
C ALA A 121 11.47 -2.38 18.40
N ALA A 122 11.83 -1.64 19.45
CA ALA A 122 12.20 -2.21 20.74
C ALA A 122 11.05 -3.03 21.36
N ARG A 123 9.83 -2.48 21.43
CA ARG A 123 8.65 -3.14 22.01
C ARG A 123 8.22 -4.39 21.24
N ALA A 124 8.18 -4.31 19.90
CA ALA A 124 7.77 -5.41 19.04
C ALA A 124 8.74 -6.61 19.08
N ILE A 125 9.99 -6.39 19.47
CA ILE A 125 10.97 -7.45 19.77
C ILE A 125 10.66 -8.09 21.15
N VAL A 126 10.46 -7.29 22.22
CA VAL A 126 10.07 -7.81 23.55
C VAL A 126 8.84 -8.71 23.43
N ARG A 127 7.75 -8.21 22.83
CA ARG A 127 6.46 -8.91 22.77
C ARG A 127 6.56 -10.28 22.11
N ARG A 128 7.36 -10.42 21.04
CA ARG A 128 7.50 -11.70 20.32
C ARG A 128 8.35 -12.72 21.08
N SER A 129 9.42 -12.29 21.75
CA SER A 129 10.18 -13.18 22.66
C SER A 129 9.33 -13.66 23.84
N VAL A 130 8.47 -12.80 24.40
CA VAL A 130 7.50 -13.19 25.46
C VAL A 130 6.49 -14.22 24.94
N LEU A 131 5.85 -13.95 23.79
CA LEU A 131 4.83 -14.85 23.23
C LEU A 131 5.41 -16.22 22.84
N ALA A 132 6.62 -16.27 22.28
CA ALA A 132 7.30 -17.54 21.98
C ALA A 132 7.57 -18.37 23.25
N LEU A 133 8.08 -17.73 24.32
CA LEU A 133 8.35 -18.40 25.59
C LEU A 133 7.08 -18.92 26.28
N LEU A 134 5.98 -18.17 26.23
CA LEU A 134 4.69 -18.62 26.77
C LEU A 134 4.13 -19.82 25.99
N ALA A 135 4.28 -19.82 24.66
CA ALA A 135 3.85 -20.93 23.80
C ALA A 135 4.66 -22.21 24.05
N GLU A 136 5.99 -22.14 24.19
CA GLU A 136 6.82 -23.30 24.52
C GLU A 136 6.59 -23.81 25.95
N ALA A 137 6.27 -22.93 26.91
CA ALA A 137 6.02 -23.30 28.29
C ALA A 137 4.63 -23.93 28.53
N GLY A 138 3.73 -23.92 27.55
CA GLY A 138 2.32 -24.30 27.72
C GLY A 138 1.53 -23.36 28.64
N ALA A 139 2.10 -22.20 28.99
CA ALA A 139 1.56 -21.27 29.98
C ALA A 139 0.73 -20.19 29.27
N THR A 140 -0.60 -20.31 29.31
CA THR A 140 -1.52 -19.43 28.58
C THR A 140 -1.86 -18.12 29.28
N THR A 141 -1.40 -17.88 30.52
CA THR A 141 -1.70 -16.65 31.28
C THR A 141 -0.52 -16.19 32.15
N GLY A 142 -0.32 -14.86 32.20
CA GLY A 142 0.67 -14.20 33.05
C GLY A 142 1.50 -13.14 32.28
N LEU A 143 1.63 -11.95 32.86
CA LEU A 143 2.45 -10.81 32.38
C LEU A 143 1.98 -10.07 31.10
N ASN A 144 0.86 -9.33 31.17
CA ASN A 144 0.64 -8.19 30.27
C ASN A 144 -0.18 -7.02 30.86
N SER A 145 0.15 -6.58 32.08
CA SER A 145 -0.39 -5.36 32.71
C SER A 145 0.62 -4.19 32.73
N GLU A 146 1.91 -4.46 33.01
CA GLU A 146 2.92 -3.40 33.11
C GLU A 146 3.48 -2.92 31.75
N LEU A 147 3.43 -3.77 30.71
CA LEU A 147 4.07 -3.53 29.42
C LEU A 147 3.50 -2.33 28.64
N GLU A 148 2.20 -2.05 28.80
CA GLU A 148 1.51 -0.92 28.15
C GLU A 148 1.45 0.33 29.04
N ALA A 149 1.69 0.20 30.35
CA ALA A 149 1.33 1.22 31.34
C ALA A 149 2.42 2.26 31.64
N THR A 150 3.71 1.90 31.64
CA THR A 150 4.78 2.80 32.11
C THR A 150 6.11 2.62 31.35
N PRO A 151 6.79 3.69 30.92
CA PRO A 151 8.16 3.61 30.39
C PRO A 151 9.13 2.98 31.40
N GLY A 152 9.72 1.82 31.04
CA GLY A 152 10.68 1.11 31.88
C GLY A 152 10.14 -0.09 32.66
N GLY A 153 8.89 -0.53 32.44
CA GLY A 153 8.34 -1.77 33.00
C GLY A 153 9.21 -3.01 32.72
N ARG A 154 9.24 -3.96 33.66
CA ARG A 154 10.14 -5.13 33.67
C ARG A 154 9.36 -6.45 33.55
N VAL A 155 9.42 -7.11 32.41
CA VAL A 155 8.89 -8.48 32.24
C VAL A 155 9.87 -9.46 32.88
N ALA A 156 9.42 -10.25 33.87
CA ALA A 156 10.22 -11.28 34.53
C ALA A 156 9.62 -12.68 34.27
N ILE A 157 10.14 -13.39 33.27
CA ILE A 157 9.63 -14.71 32.87
C ILE A 157 10.36 -15.80 33.65
N ALA A 158 9.63 -16.59 34.45
CA ALA A 158 10.14 -17.81 35.08
C ALA A 158 9.67 -19.04 34.29
N VAL A 159 10.59 -19.91 33.89
CA VAL A 159 10.27 -21.14 33.11
C VAL A 159 10.89 -22.35 33.82
N MET A 160 10.12 -23.44 33.97
CA MET A 160 10.57 -24.67 34.64
C MET A 160 10.09 -25.97 33.95
N PRO A 161 10.72 -26.40 32.85
CA PRO A 161 10.62 -27.77 32.34
C PRO A 161 11.85 -28.57 32.82
N GLY A 162 11.65 -29.58 33.68
CA GLY A 162 12.76 -30.46 34.09
C GLY A 162 13.71 -29.90 35.16
N GLY A 163 13.19 -29.18 36.16
CA GLY A 163 13.84 -28.97 37.46
C GLY A 163 14.72 -27.74 37.64
N GLY A 164 15.21 -27.10 36.58
CA GLY A 164 16.03 -25.89 36.68
C GLY A 164 15.21 -24.59 36.61
N LEU A 165 15.32 -23.72 37.63
CA LEU A 165 14.74 -22.37 37.57
C LEU A 165 15.57 -21.46 36.65
N ARG A 166 14.92 -20.91 35.63
CA ARG A 166 15.47 -19.87 34.75
C ARG A 166 14.62 -18.62 34.84
N THR A 167 15.24 -17.44 34.84
CA THR A 167 14.53 -16.15 34.93
C THR A 167 15.06 -15.16 33.89
N LEU A 168 14.17 -14.68 33.01
CA LEU A 168 14.47 -13.65 32.01
C LEU A 168 13.79 -12.33 32.40
N ALA A 169 14.59 -11.36 32.82
CA ALA A 169 14.15 -9.99 33.09
C ALA A 169 14.41 -9.11 31.85
N ILE A 170 13.40 -8.43 31.29
CA ILE A 170 13.53 -7.51 30.15
C ILE A 170 12.71 -6.24 30.37
N ALA A 171 13.27 -5.08 30.05
CA ALA A 171 12.59 -3.79 29.98
C ALA A 171 12.90 -3.05 28.66
N SER A 172 11.98 -2.18 28.24
CA SER A 172 12.25 -1.19 27.18
C SER A 172 12.26 0.23 27.76
N ARG A 173 13.32 0.99 27.44
CA ARG A 173 13.47 2.41 27.81
C ARG A 173 13.68 3.22 26.52
N GLY A 174 12.58 3.66 25.91
CA GLY A 174 12.61 4.30 24.58
C GLY A 174 13.08 3.32 23.50
N ALA A 175 14.02 3.73 22.65
CA ALA A 175 14.60 2.89 21.60
C ALA A 175 15.73 1.96 22.11
N ARG A 176 15.63 1.46 23.35
CA ARG A 176 16.65 0.59 23.99
C ARG A 176 15.99 -0.57 24.72
N LEU A 177 16.53 -1.79 24.56
CA LEU A 177 16.31 -2.89 25.50
C LEU A 177 17.35 -2.80 26.63
N VAL A 178 16.95 -3.20 27.82
CA VAL A 178 17.85 -3.63 28.89
C VAL A 178 17.29 -4.90 29.52
N GLY A 179 18.12 -5.88 29.83
CA GLY A 179 17.66 -7.14 30.40
C GLY A 179 18.73 -7.87 31.19
N THR A 180 18.33 -8.96 31.84
CA THR A 180 19.22 -9.90 32.54
C THR A 180 18.62 -11.30 32.51
N ILE A 181 19.45 -12.26 32.13
CA ILE A 181 19.14 -13.68 32.06
C ILE A 181 19.77 -14.35 33.27
N THR A 182 19.01 -15.15 34.03
CA THR A 182 19.51 -15.92 35.17
C THR A 182 19.24 -17.40 34.96
N VAL A 183 20.26 -18.24 35.16
CA VAL A 183 20.19 -19.70 35.05
C VAL A 183 20.79 -20.32 36.31
N ARG A 184 20.02 -21.15 37.02
CA ARG A 184 20.51 -21.95 38.16
C ARG A 184 20.79 -23.40 37.73
N PRO A 185 21.77 -24.09 38.35
CA PRO A 185 22.08 -25.49 38.03
C PRO A 185 20.93 -26.42 38.42
N GLY A 186 20.82 -27.59 37.75
CA GLY A 186 19.90 -28.66 38.14
C GLY A 186 18.91 -29.18 37.07
N GLY A 187 19.03 -28.75 35.81
CA GLY A 187 18.15 -29.23 34.71
C GLY A 187 18.87 -29.33 33.37
N ALA A 188 18.32 -30.13 32.45
CA ALA A 188 18.93 -30.40 31.14
C ALA A 188 19.14 -29.11 30.31
N SER A 189 20.29 -29.02 29.65
CA SER A 189 20.68 -27.83 28.89
C SER A 189 20.09 -27.83 27.47
N ARG A 190 18.91 -27.22 27.29
CA ARG A 190 18.75 -26.35 26.12
C ARG A 190 19.45 -25.02 26.38
N ASP A 191 20.14 -24.51 25.36
CA ASP A 191 20.93 -23.29 25.45
C ASP A 191 20.04 -22.06 25.20
N LEU A 192 20.17 -21.04 26.05
CA LEU A 192 19.51 -19.75 25.82
C LEU A 192 20.18 -18.96 24.68
N GLN A 193 21.31 -19.45 24.13
CA GLN A 193 21.80 -19.04 22.82
C GLN A 193 20.72 -19.18 21.73
N GLU A 194 19.82 -20.18 21.73
CA GLU A 194 18.75 -20.22 20.70
C GLU A 194 17.87 -18.96 20.75
N LEU A 195 17.60 -18.44 21.95
CA LEU A 195 16.76 -17.27 22.19
C LEU A 195 17.51 -15.95 21.93
N VAL A 196 18.79 -15.88 22.27
CA VAL A 196 19.67 -14.73 21.94
C VAL A 196 19.95 -14.68 20.43
N ASN A 197 20.18 -15.83 19.79
CA ASN A 197 20.35 -15.94 18.35
C ASN A 197 19.05 -15.61 17.60
N GLY A 198 17.89 -15.99 18.15
CA GLY A 198 16.58 -15.55 17.66
C GLY A 198 16.39 -14.03 17.71
N LEU A 199 16.82 -13.38 18.79
CA LEU A 199 16.82 -11.91 18.91
C LEU A 199 17.70 -11.24 17.84
N THR A 200 18.90 -11.78 17.54
CA THR A 200 19.77 -11.24 16.47
C THR A 200 19.29 -11.58 15.06
N ALA A 201 18.75 -12.78 14.83
CA ALA A 201 18.21 -13.16 13.52
C ALA A 201 16.98 -12.30 13.16
N ALA A 202 16.12 -12.00 14.14
CA ALA A 202 15.02 -11.05 13.98
C ALA A 202 15.50 -9.62 13.69
N TRP A 203 16.67 -9.21 14.19
CA TRP A 203 17.24 -7.89 13.92
C TRP A 203 17.73 -7.75 12.47
N SER A 204 18.44 -8.75 11.94
CA SER A 204 18.91 -8.77 10.53
C SER A 204 17.79 -8.75 9.48
N LEU A 205 16.54 -8.96 9.89
CA LEU A 205 15.36 -9.01 9.01
C LEU A 205 14.51 -7.72 9.02
N ILE A 206 14.89 -6.69 9.79
CA ILE A 206 14.13 -5.43 9.90
C ILE A 206 14.88 -4.29 9.19
N PRO A 207 14.56 -3.99 7.91
CA PRO A 207 15.06 -2.77 7.27
C PRO A 207 14.48 -1.52 7.94
N ALA A 208 15.21 -0.40 7.86
CA ALA A 208 14.70 0.90 8.32
C ALA A 208 13.40 1.27 7.56
N PRO A 209 12.38 1.82 8.25
CA PRO A 209 11.04 1.96 7.68
C PRO A 209 11.02 2.88 6.44
N ALA A 210 10.47 2.35 5.34
CA ALA A 210 10.23 3.12 4.13
C ALA A 210 9.07 4.12 4.32
N ALA A 211 9.06 5.21 3.53
CA ALA A 211 8.22 6.37 3.79
C ALA A 211 6.71 6.17 3.52
N GLY A 212 6.01 5.58 4.49
CA GLY A 212 4.57 5.71 4.74
C GLY A 212 4.35 5.97 6.23
N THR A 213 3.41 6.85 6.60
CA THR A 213 3.18 7.20 8.02
C THR A 213 2.24 6.19 8.67
N ALA A 214 2.78 4.99 8.90
CA ALA A 214 2.16 3.94 9.70
C ALA A 214 2.65 4.07 11.16
N GLU A 215 1.73 4.23 12.10
CA GLU A 215 2.00 4.58 13.50
C GLU A 215 1.35 3.54 14.43
N GLU A 216 2.13 2.91 15.32
CA GLU A 216 1.59 2.10 16.43
C GLU A 216 0.91 3.05 17.44
N ILE A 217 -0.34 2.77 17.82
CA ILE A 217 -1.09 3.60 18.78
C ILE A 217 -1.59 2.75 19.95
N GLY A 218 -1.70 3.36 21.13
CA GLY A 218 -2.19 2.67 22.33
C GLY A 218 -3.65 2.23 22.20
N VAL A 219 -3.95 1.03 22.73
CA VAL A 219 -5.31 0.48 22.77
C VAL A 219 -6.04 1.05 24.01
N SER A 220 -7.09 1.83 23.78
CA SER A 220 -7.94 2.36 24.85
C SER A 220 -9.13 1.45 25.15
N ASP A 221 -9.71 1.54 26.35
CA ASP A 221 -10.85 0.68 26.72
C ASP A 221 -12.12 1.02 25.92
N ALA A 222 -12.24 2.27 25.45
CA ALA A 222 -13.25 2.65 24.45
C ALA A 222 -13.04 1.88 23.13
N MET A 223 -11.80 1.76 22.65
CA MET A 223 -11.47 0.97 21.46
C MET A 223 -11.75 -0.53 21.68
N ARG A 224 -11.38 -1.10 22.84
CA ARG A 224 -11.69 -2.48 23.23
C ARG A 224 -13.20 -2.74 23.18
N LEU A 225 -13.99 -1.85 23.80
CA LEU A 225 -15.46 -1.94 23.81
C LEU A 225 -16.08 -1.85 22.41
N GLN A 226 -15.59 -0.93 21.57
CA GLN A 226 -16.11 -0.73 20.21
C GLN A 226 -15.76 -1.88 19.26
N VAL A 227 -14.59 -2.50 19.41
CA VAL A 227 -14.19 -3.71 18.66
C VAL A 227 -15.00 -4.93 19.11
N ARG A 228 -15.25 -5.08 20.42
CA ARG A 228 -16.17 -6.11 20.96
C ARG A 228 -17.61 -5.91 20.45
N ALA A 229 -18.09 -4.67 20.35
CA ALA A 229 -19.39 -4.36 19.75
C ALA A 229 -19.43 -4.68 18.25
N ALA A 230 -18.37 -4.39 17.50
CA ALA A 230 -18.24 -4.77 16.08
C ALA A 230 -18.22 -6.29 15.85
N TRP A 231 -17.63 -7.05 16.79
CA TRP A 231 -17.65 -8.52 16.78
C TRP A 231 -19.06 -9.08 16.97
N ALA A 232 -19.77 -8.62 18.00
CA ALA A 232 -21.16 -9.01 18.25
C ALA A 232 -22.09 -8.62 17.08
N ALA A 233 -21.90 -7.43 16.49
CA ALA A 233 -22.64 -6.97 15.32
C ALA A 233 -22.36 -7.79 14.05
N ALA A 234 -21.23 -8.51 13.98
CA ALA A 234 -20.93 -9.47 12.92
C ALA A 234 -21.60 -10.85 13.14
N GLY A 235 -22.46 -10.99 14.17
CA GLY A 235 -23.16 -12.24 14.49
C GLY A 235 -22.27 -13.29 15.17
N ARG A 236 -21.15 -12.86 15.79
CA ARG A 236 -20.12 -13.74 16.35
C ARG A 236 -20.10 -13.69 17.88
N THR A 237 -19.77 -14.84 18.48
CA THR A 237 -19.63 -15.03 19.93
C THR A 237 -18.14 -15.08 20.32
N GLY A 238 -17.85 -14.86 21.60
CA GLY A 238 -16.47 -14.74 22.11
C GLY A 238 -16.20 -13.39 22.78
N GLN A 239 -15.02 -13.24 23.36
CA GLN A 239 -14.50 -11.98 23.90
C GLN A 239 -13.02 -11.84 23.49
N GLU A 240 -12.53 -10.60 23.47
CA GLU A 240 -11.10 -10.31 23.34
C GLU A 240 -10.29 -11.06 24.41
N PHE A 241 -9.28 -11.84 23.99
CA PHE A 241 -8.26 -12.30 24.93
C PHE A 241 -7.44 -11.10 25.43
N ALA A 242 -7.48 -10.81 26.73
CA ALA A 242 -7.01 -9.56 27.29
C ALA A 242 -5.53 -9.25 26.94
N GLY A 243 -5.30 -8.11 26.29
CA GLY A 243 -3.95 -7.70 25.86
C GLY A 243 -3.45 -8.35 24.56
N SER A 244 -4.32 -9.10 23.85
CA SER A 244 -4.06 -9.52 22.47
C SER A 244 -4.07 -8.35 21.48
N MET A 245 -4.93 -7.35 21.73
CA MET A 245 -5.17 -6.23 20.81
C MET A 245 -3.89 -5.47 20.44
N LEU A 246 -3.78 -5.16 19.16
CA LEU A 246 -2.80 -4.27 18.56
C LEU A 246 -3.54 -3.19 17.78
N ALA A 247 -3.14 -1.93 17.92
CA ALA A 247 -3.72 -0.83 17.15
C ALA A 247 -2.65 -0.07 16.36
N ALA A 248 -3.02 0.42 15.18
CA ALA A 248 -2.18 1.27 14.35
C ALA A 248 -3.00 2.23 13.52
N ARG A 249 -2.39 3.35 13.12
CA ARG A 249 -2.94 4.31 12.16
C ARG A 249 -2.17 4.20 10.84
N ILE A 250 -2.89 4.08 9.72
CA ILE A 250 -2.36 4.12 8.35
C ILE A 250 -3.20 5.09 7.53
N ASP A 251 -2.55 6.06 6.88
CA ASP A 251 -3.21 7.08 6.03
C ASP A 251 -4.42 7.78 6.71
N GLY A 252 -4.34 7.94 8.03
CA GLY A 252 -5.40 8.54 8.87
C GLY A 252 -6.52 7.58 9.31
N ALA A 253 -6.58 6.35 8.79
CA ALA A 253 -7.50 5.32 9.26
C ALA A 253 -6.90 4.49 10.40
N THR A 254 -7.68 4.25 11.46
CA THR A 254 -7.29 3.32 12.53
C THR A 254 -7.62 1.88 12.16
N TRP A 255 -6.68 0.98 12.42
CA TRP A 255 -6.79 -0.46 12.28
C TRP A 255 -6.50 -1.12 13.62
N VAL A 256 -7.22 -2.20 13.93
CA VAL A 256 -7.01 -3.00 15.14
C VAL A 256 -6.92 -4.46 14.74
N MET A 257 -5.97 -5.21 15.29
CA MET A 257 -5.96 -6.68 15.22
C MET A 257 -6.11 -7.24 16.63
N ALA A 258 -6.99 -8.22 16.81
CA ALA A 258 -7.31 -8.79 18.11
C ALA A 258 -7.49 -10.30 18.02
N ASP A 259 -7.21 -11.03 19.11
CA ASP A 259 -7.66 -12.40 19.26
C ASP A 259 -9.05 -12.39 19.90
N MET A 260 -10.03 -12.93 19.18
CA MET A 260 -11.44 -12.99 19.58
C MET A 260 -11.91 -14.42 19.88
N GLY A 261 -10.99 -15.39 19.85
CA GLY A 261 -11.27 -16.80 20.03
C GLY A 261 -11.49 -17.21 21.50
N PRO A 262 -12.09 -18.39 21.76
CA PRO A 262 -12.13 -18.97 23.09
C PRO A 262 -10.73 -19.27 23.65
N VAL A 263 -10.58 -19.30 24.98
CA VAL A 263 -9.31 -19.65 25.65
C VAL A 263 -8.81 -21.02 25.18
N GLY A 264 -7.61 -21.06 24.64
CA GLY A 264 -6.99 -22.27 24.05
C GLY A 264 -7.25 -22.46 22.55
N THR A 265 -8.09 -21.64 21.91
CA THR A 265 -8.41 -21.71 20.48
C THR A 265 -8.43 -20.30 19.87
N PRO A 266 -7.26 -19.73 19.49
CA PRO A 266 -7.16 -18.36 19.04
C PRO A 266 -7.88 -18.13 17.69
N GLU A 267 -8.66 -17.05 17.58
CA GLU A 267 -9.25 -16.57 16.32
C GLU A 267 -8.85 -15.10 16.08
N TRP A 268 -7.65 -14.91 15.53
CA TRP A 268 -7.10 -13.59 15.22
C TRP A 268 -7.83 -12.91 14.04
N TRP A 269 -8.36 -11.71 14.30
CA TRP A 269 -9.15 -10.92 13.35
C TRP A 269 -8.62 -9.49 13.16
N LEU A 270 -8.78 -8.98 11.94
CA LEU A 270 -8.51 -7.60 11.56
C LEU A 270 -9.81 -6.77 11.56
N PHE A 271 -9.73 -5.61 12.18
CA PHE A 271 -10.80 -4.62 12.28
C PHE A 271 -10.33 -3.26 11.76
N ARG A 272 -11.27 -2.47 11.26
CA ARG A 272 -11.04 -1.13 10.72
C ARG A 272 -12.02 -0.13 11.32
N ALA A 273 -11.53 1.04 11.72
CA ALA A 273 -12.40 2.15 12.10
C ALA A 273 -13.19 2.67 10.88
N VAL A 274 -14.51 2.79 11.05
CA VAL A 274 -15.43 3.41 10.07
C VAL A 274 -15.63 4.88 10.40
N ASP A 275 -15.65 5.22 11.69
CA ASP A 275 -15.57 6.59 12.23
C ASP A 275 -14.75 6.60 13.55
N ALA A 276 -14.82 7.68 14.34
CA ALA A 276 -14.09 7.81 15.60
C ALA A 276 -14.59 6.90 16.74
N SER A 277 -15.69 6.19 16.53
CA SER A 277 -16.43 5.42 17.54
C SER A 277 -16.94 4.05 17.07
N THR A 278 -16.92 3.76 15.77
CA THR A 278 -17.38 2.48 15.22
C THR A 278 -16.30 1.74 14.43
N TYR A 279 -16.26 0.42 14.59
CA TYR A 279 -15.35 -0.48 13.88
C TYR A 279 -16.14 -1.47 13.02
N ARG A 280 -15.49 -1.96 11.97
CA ARG A 280 -15.92 -3.08 11.14
C ARG A 280 -14.92 -4.22 11.29
N ALA A 281 -15.42 -5.44 11.48
CA ALA A 281 -14.64 -6.66 11.30
C ALA A 281 -14.43 -6.89 9.79
N GLU A 282 -13.17 -7.02 9.35
CA GLU A 282 -12.81 -7.12 7.92
C GLU A 282 -12.51 -8.57 7.50
N SER A 283 -11.61 -9.26 8.22
CA SER A 283 -11.27 -10.67 7.94
C SER A 283 -10.59 -11.37 9.13
N THR A 284 -10.56 -12.71 9.11
CA THR A 284 -9.53 -13.48 9.79
C THR A 284 -8.13 -13.07 9.29
N THR A 285 -7.12 -13.28 10.12
CA THR A 285 -5.71 -13.00 9.76
C THR A 285 -4.87 -14.26 9.62
N GLY A 286 -5.23 -15.32 10.35
CA GLY A 286 -4.61 -16.65 10.29
C GLY A 286 -3.26 -16.71 11.01
N PHE A 287 -3.14 -17.68 11.93
CA PHE A 287 -1.88 -18.03 12.59
C PHE A 287 -1.98 -19.51 12.99
N PRO A 288 -1.06 -20.38 12.51
CA PRO A 288 0.19 -20.54 13.25
C PRO A 288 1.44 -20.73 12.36
N GLY A 289 2.61 -20.31 12.88
CA GLY A 289 3.92 -20.72 12.35
C GLY A 289 4.34 -20.09 11.02
N GLY A 290 3.69 -19.02 10.58
CA GLY A 290 4.03 -18.34 9.32
C GLY A 290 3.34 -16.99 9.15
N CYS A 291 3.72 -16.30 8.08
CA CYS A 291 3.34 -14.92 7.75
C CYS A 291 1.82 -14.64 7.87
N PRO A 292 1.39 -13.67 8.71
CA PRO A 292 -0.03 -13.36 8.87
C PRO A 292 -0.61 -12.69 7.61
N SER A 293 -1.87 -12.99 7.31
CA SER A 293 -2.61 -12.48 6.13
C SER A 293 -3.11 -11.04 6.31
N ILE A 294 -2.24 -10.17 6.82
CA ILE A 294 -2.49 -8.74 7.05
C ILE A 294 -1.65 -7.84 6.12
N PRO A 295 -2.07 -6.59 5.89
CA PRO A 295 -1.33 -5.60 5.12
C PRO A 295 0.12 -5.37 5.55
N VAL A 296 1.02 -5.17 4.57
CA VAL A 296 2.48 -5.01 4.80
C VAL A 296 2.79 -3.95 5.86
N ALA A 297 2.20 -2.75 5.77
CA ALA A 297 2.43 -1.69 6.76
C ALA A 297 1.96 -2.04 8.18
N LEU A 298 1.00 -2.97 8.34
CA LEU A 298 0.62 -3.51 9.65
C LEU A 298 1.59 -4.61 10.12
N ARG A 299 2.14 -5.43 9.21
CA ARG A 299 3.24 -6.36 9.53
C ARG A 299 4.49 -5.63 9.98
N GLU A 300 4.82 -4.51 9.34
CA GLU A 300 5.98 -3.67 9.67
C GLU A 300 5.81 -2.99 11.03
N VAL A 301 4.67 -2.31 11.26
CA VAL A 301 4.40 -1.59 12.52
C VAL A 301 4.27 -2.52 13.73
N TRP A 302 3.62 -3.68 13.58
CA TRP A 302 3.43 -4.65 14.67
C TRP A 302 4.54 -5.73 14.74
N GLY A 303 5.57 -5.65 13.89
CA GLY A 303 6.78 -6.47 13.95
C GLY A 303 6.76 -7.80 13.20
N PHE A 304 5.62 -8.27 12.69
CA PHE A 304 5.47 -9.54 11.96
C PHE A 304 6.29 -9.66 10.66
N ALA A 305 6.96 -8.60 10.20
CA ALA A 305 7.71 -8.59 8.94
C ALA A 305 8.77 -9.71 8.81
N SER A 306 9.41 -10.11 9.92
CA SER A 306 10.43 -11.17 9.92
C SER A 306 9.86 -12.60 9.91
N GLU A 307 8.53 -12.76 10.01
CA GLU A 307 7.83 -14.05 9.93
C GLU A 307 7.36 -14.35 8.49
N CYS A 308 7.72 -13.49 7.55
CA CYS A 308 7.32 -13.52 6.15
C CYS A 308 8.50 -13.82 5.21
N ALA A 309 8.22 -14.59 4.16
CA ALA A 309 9.23 -14.94 3.16
C ALA A 309 9.71 -13.69 2.40
N ALA A 310 11.00 -13.64 2.07
CA ALA A 310 11.58 -12.53 1.32
C ALA A 310 10.92 -12.41 -0.07
N GLY A 311 10.16 -11.33 -0.28
CA GLY A 311 9.37 -11.11 -1.50
C GLY A 311 7.89 -11.49 -1.40
N ASP A 312 7.37 -11.84 -0.22
CA ASP A 312 5.92 -11.92 0.03
C ASP A 312 5.26 -10.57 -0.34
N PRO A 313 4.25 -10.56 -1.25
CA PRO A 313 3.66 -9.32 -1.77
C PRO A 313 2.72 -8.63 -0.78
N GLY A 314 2.40 -9.28 0.35
CA GLY A 314 1.43 -8.85 1.34
C GLY A 314 -0.02 -9.11 0.94
N ALA A 315 -0.88 -9.20 1.97
CA ALA A 315 -2.30 -9.00 1.74
C ALA A 315 -2.53 -7.51 1.35
N PRO A 316 -3.34 -7.20 0.32
CA PRO A 316 -3.81 -5.84 0.12
C PRO A 316 -4.64 -5.39 1.32
N LEU A 317 -4.65 -4.08 1.63
CA LEU A 317 -5.62 -3.49 2.57
C LEU A 317 -7.05 -3.90 2.14
N PRO A 318 -7.91 -4.40 3.04
CA PRO A 318 -9.30 -4.71 2.72
C PRO A 318 -9.99 -3.59 1.93
N GLY A 319 -10.49 -3.92 0.73
CA GLY A 319 -11.02 -2.97 -0.25
C GLY A 319 -10.03 -2.45 -1.30
N SER A 320 -8.78 -2.94 -1.34
CA SER A 320 -7.80 -2.63 -2.39
C SER A 320 -7.45 -3.83 -3.26
N VAL A 321 -6.90 -3.57 -4.45
CA VAL A 321 -6.87 -4.53 -5.57
C VAL A 321 -5.43 -4.82 -6.01
N PRO A 322 -5.03 -6.10 -6.17
CA PRO A 322 -3.73 -6.48 -6.71
C PRO A 322 -3.41 -5.82 -8.06
N ALA A 323 -2.15 -5.41 -8.22
CA ALA A 323 -1.69 -4.71 -9.42
C ALA A 323 -1.74 -5.63 -10.66
N GLY A 324 -2.75 -5.45 -11.51
CA GLY A 324 -2.95 -6.25 -12.72
C GLY A 324 -4.31 -6.93 -12.81
N GLU A 325 -5.12 -6.92 -11.74
CA GLU A 325 -6.51 -7.39 -11.78
C GLU A 325 -7.52 -6.26 -11.92
N LEU A 326 -8.65 -6.57 -12.57
CA LEU A 326 -9.80 -5.65 -12.63
C LEU A 326 -10.47 -5.61 -11.24
N PRO A 327 -10.76 -4.43 -10.65
CA PRO A 327 -11.43 -4.34 -9.34
C PRO A 327 -12.80 -5.02 -9.32
N GLU A 328 -13.15 -5.66 -8.20
CA GLU A 328 -14.46 -6.33 -8.03
C GLU A 328 -15.63 -5.44 -8.49
N PRO A 329 -15.74 -4.15 -8.10
CA PRO A 329 -16.92 -3.35 -8.41
C PRO A 329 -17.21 -3.18 -9.91
N VAL A 330 -16.24 -3.42 -10.80
CA VAL A 330 -16.42 -3.37 -12.26
C VAL A 330 -16.31 -4.73 -12.95
N ARG A 331 -16.23 -5.84 -12.18
CA ARG A 331 -16.41 -7.21 -12.68
C ARG A 331 -17.90 -7.52 -12.91
N GLY A 332 -18.19 -8.22 -14.00
CA GLY A 332 -19.55 -8.55 -14.43
C GLY A 332 -20.18 -7.44 -15.29
N VAL A 333 -21.52 -7.33 -15.24
CA VAL A 333 -22.27 -6.34 -16.02
C VAL A 333 -22.65 -5.13 -15.16
N GLY A 334 -22.16 -3.97 -15.58
CA GLY A 334 -22.46 -2.68 -14.98
C GLY A 334 -23.38 -1.81 -15.84
N MET A 335 -24.08 -0.89 -15.18
CA MET A 335 -25.01 0.06 -15.81
C MET A 335 -24.59 1.49 -15.45
N TRP A 336 -24.99 2.48 -16.25
CA TRP A 336 -24.55 3.88 -16.13
C TRP A 336 -25.74 4.83 -16.06
N ILE A 337 -25.75 5.70 -15.05
CA ILE A 337 -26.78 6.69 -14.77
C ILE A 337 -26.17 8.10 -14.84
N TRP A 338 -26.72 8.94 -15.70
CA TRP A 338 -26.41 10.37 -15.74
C TRP A 338 -27.35 11.13 -14.78
N TYR A 339 -28.66 11.08 -15.00
CA TYR A 339 -29.66 11.62 -14.08
C TYR A 339 -30.43 10.46 -13.42
N VAL A 340 -30.42 10.35 -12.10
CA VAL A 340 -31.20 9.34 -11.36
C VAL A 340 -32.70 9.53 -11.65
N SER A 341 -33.18 10.79 -11.59
CA SER A 341 -34.56 11.21 -11.86
C SER A 341 -35.04 11.07 -13.32
N ARG A 342 -34.20 10.54 -14.22
CA ARG A 342 -34.59 10.16 -15.60
C ARG A 342 -34.39 8.67 -15.86
N SER A 343 -33.93 7.90 -14.88
CA SER A 343 -33.64 6.48 -15.02
C SER A 343 -34.90 5.65 -14.75
N GLU A 344 -35.53 5.85 -13.60
CA GLU A 344 -36.84 5.28 -13.23
C GLU A 344 -37.64 6.27 -12.36
N LYS A 345 -38.81 5.85 -11.86
CA LYS A 345 -39.66 6.64 -10.95
C LYS A 345 -39.05 6.73 -9.54
N SER A 346 -38.42 5.66 -9.05
CA SER A 346 -37.81 5.57 -7.72
C SER A 346 -36.46 4.84 -7.74
N LEU A 347 -35.76 4.82 -6.59
CA LEU A 347 -34.59 3.96 -6.41
C LEU A 347 -34.95 2.47 -6.35
N GLN A 348 -36.19 2.13 -5.95
CA GLN A 348 -36.64 0.74 -5.87
C GLN A 348 -36.83 0.15 -7.27
N ASP A 349 -37.41 0.90 -8.21
CA ASP A 349 -37.49 0.50 -9.62
C ASP A 349 -36.09 0.24 -10.24
N ILE A 350 -35.08 1.03 -9.84
CA ILE A 350 -33.68 0.83 -10.25
C ILE A 350 -33.14 -0.49 -9.69
N ILE A 351 -33.40 -0.79 -8.41
CA ILE A 351 -33.01 -2.05 -7.76
C ILE A 351 -33.65 -3.25 -8.46
N ASP A 352 -34.96 -3.19 -8.68
CA ASP A 352 -35.73 -4.32 -9.20
C ASP A 352 -35.43 -4.57 -10.68
N ARG A 353 -35.26 -3.52 -11.50
CA ARG A 353 -34.77 -3.67 -12.87
C ARG A 353 -33.32 -4.20 -12.89
N ALA A 354 -32.44 -3.73 -12.01
CA ALA A 354 -31.07 -4.22 -11.96
C ALA A 354 -31.02 -5.73 -11.68
N ARG A 355 -31.77 -6.17 -10.66
CA ARG A 355 -31.95 -7.59 -10.32
C ARG A 355 -32.55 -8.39 -11.48
N THR A 356 -33.65 -7.91 -12.07
CA THR A 356 -34.36 -8.57 -13.19
C THR A 356 -33.45 -8.85 -14.39
N TYR A 357 -32.50 -7.95 -14.68
CA TYR A 357 -31.62 -8.03 -15.85
C TYR A 357 -30.14 -8.26 -15.50
N GLY A 358 -29.83 -8.83 -14.33
CA GLY A 358 -28.47 -9.27 -13.97
C GLY A 358 -27.42 -8.14 -13.89
N VAL A 359 -27.84 -6.89 -13.71
CA VAL A 359 -26.94 -5.76 -13.48
C VAL A 359 -26.42 -5.84 -12.04
N ARG A 360 -25.10 -5.92 -11.91
CA ARG A 360 -24.41 -6.04 -10.61
C ARG A 360 -23.89 -4.71 -10.06
N THR A 361 -23.63 -3.75 -10.96
CA THR A 361 -23.01 -2.46 -10.64
C THR A 361 -23.79 -1.31 -11.25
N VAL A 362 -23.94 -0.20 -10.51
CA VAL A 362 -24.49 1.06 -11.03
C VAL A 362 -23.45 2.18 -10.91
N HIS A 363 -23.13 2.82 -12.03
CA HIS A 363 -22.18 3.94 -12.14
C HIS A 363 -22.98 5.25 -12.20
N ILE A 364 -22.93 6.06 -11.14
CA ILE A 364 -23.82 7.23 -10.97
C ILE A 364 -23.03 8.54 -11.05
N LYS A 365 -23.56 9.53 -11.80
CA LYS A 365 -22.89 10.84 -11.93
C LYS A 365 -22.86 11.56 -10.59
N SER A 366 -21.66 11.75 -10.07
CA SER A 366 -21.35 12.42 -8.81
C SER A 366 -20.83 13.84 -8.99
N GLY A 367 -20.38 14.21 -10.19
CA GLY A 367 -19.90 15.57 -10.46
C GLY A 367 -19.74 15.94 -11.94
N ASP A 368 -19.60 17.24 -12.18
CA ASP A 368 -19.24 17.83 -13.48
C ASP A 368 -18.29 19.01 -13.23
N GLY A 369 -17.03 18.88 -13.64
CA GLY A 369 -15.96 19.81 -13.26
C GLY A 369 -15.91 19.98 -11.73
N THR A 370 -16.00 21.21 -11.26
CA THR A 370 -16.01 21.54 -9.82
C THR A 370 -17.40 21.50 -9.16
N SER A 371 -18.45 21.06 -9.86
CA SER A 371 -19.81 20.98 -9.33
C SER A 371 -20.12 19.56 -8.87
N TYR A 372 -20.46 19.38 -7.59
CA TYR A 372 -20.90 18.09 -7.03
C TYR A 372 -22.41 17.87 -7.26
N TRP A 373 -22.82 16.62 -7.51
CA TRP A 373 -24.19 16.25 -7.85
C TRP A 373 -24.82 15.44 -6.71
N SER A 374 -25.65 16.09 -5.88
CA SER A 374 -26.25 15.52 -4.66
C SER A 374 -27.20 14.32 -4.88
N GLN A 375 -27.49 13.96 -6.14
CA GLN A 375 -28.16 12.69 -6.45
C GLN A 375 -27.33 11.47 -6.02
N PHE A 376 -25.98 11.60 -5.98
CA PHE A 376 -25.11 10.50 -5.57
C PHE A 376 -25.31 10.17 -4.09
N ASP A 377 -25.22 11.18 -3.21
CA ASP A 377 -25.47 11.07 -1.77
C ASP A 377 -26.81 10.36 -1.47
N ARG A 378 -27.87 10.65 -2.24
CA ARG A 378 -29.20 10.04 -2.08
C ARG A 378 -29.32 8.61 -2.61
N ALA A 379 -28.48 8.21 -3.57
CA ALA A 379 -28.61 6.91 -4.25
C ALA A 379 -27.64 5.85 -3.70
N VAL A 380 -26.44 6.25 -3.27
CA VAL A 380 -25.35 5.32 -2.93
C VAL A 380 -25.70 4.37 -1.77
N GLY A 381 -26.27 4.89 -0.68
CA GLY A 381 -26.66 4.07 0.48
C GLY A 381 -27.72 3.01 0.14
N PRO A 382 -28.92 3.40 -0.33
CA PRO A 382 -30.00 2.45 -0.62
C PRO A 382 -29.64 1.38 -1.67
N LEU A 383 -28.93 1.75 -2.73
CA LEU A 383 -28.53 0.80 -3.77
C LEU A 383 -27.50 -0.22 -3.25
N LYS A 384 -26.56 0.19 -2.39
CA LYS A 384 -25.61 -0.73 -1.75
C LYS A 384 -26.27 -1.62 -0.70
N ALA A 385 -27.23 -1.10 0.07
CA ALA A 385 -28.04 -1.90 0.99
C ALA A 385 -28.87 -2.97 0.26
N ALA A 386 -29.27 -2.71 -0.98
CA ALA A 386 -29.95 -3.68 -1.84
C ALA A 386 -29.04 -4.74 -2.50
N GLY A 387 -27.72 -4.71 -2.23
CA GLY A 387 -26.72 -5.66 -2.73
C GLY A 387 -26.02 -5.27 -4.03
N LEU A 388 -26.29 -4.08 -4.59
CA LEU A 388 -25.61 -3.59 -5.80
C LEU A 388 -24.27 -2.94 -5.46
N ARG A 389 -23.28 -3.08 -6.34
CA ARG A 389 -22.08 -2.23 -6.28
C ARG A 389 -22.41 -0.84 -6.83
N VAL A 390 -21.93 0.22 -6.20
CA VAL A 390 -22.18 1.60 -6.64
C VAL A 390 -20.85 2.33 -6.85
N CYS A 391 -20.55 2.63 -8.10
CA CYS A 391 -19.41 3.47 -8.44
C CYS A 391 -19.85 4.92 -8.71
N ALA A 392 -19.02 5.86 -8.30
CA ALA A 392 -19.16 7.26 -8.66
C ALA A 392 -18.46 7.53 -10.00
N TRP A 393 -19.01 8.42 -10.83
CA TRP A 393 -18.27 9.00 -11.96
C TRP A 393 -18.37 10.52 -11.98
N GLN A 394 -17.40 11.19 -12.60
CA GLN A 394 -17.35 12.64 -12.73
C GLN A 394 -16.84 13.02 -14.10
N TYR A 395 -17.53 13.96 -14.76
CA TYR A 395 -17.04 14.59 -15.98
C TYR A 395 -15.90 15.56 -15.63
N VAL A 396 -14.66 15.21 -15.97
CA VAL A 396 -13.44 15.97 -15.62
C VAL A 396 -13.00 16.83 -16.79
N ARG A 397 -12.79 18.12 -16.53
CA ARG A 397 -12.50 19.15 -17.54
C ARG A 397 -11.07 19.67 -17.48
N GLY A 398 -10.31 19.31 -16.43
CA GLY A 398 -8.89 19.64 -16.26
C GLY A 398 -8.59 21.14 -16.06
N ARG A 399 -9.61 21.98 -15.88
CA ARG A 399 -9.48 23.44 -15.77
C ARG A 399 -8.99 23.85 -14.38
N LYS A 400 -9.53 23.24 -13.32
CA LYS A 400 -9.18 23.41 -11.91
C LYS A 400 -8.82 22.05 -11.27
N PRO A 401 -7.71 21.37 -11.67
CA PRO A 401 -7.43 19.96 -11.33
C PRO A 401 -7.60 19.56 -9.85
N VAL A 402 -7.16 20.39 -8.90
CA VAL A 402 -7.24 20.08 -7.46
C VAL A 402 -8.69 20.17 -6.93
N ALA A 403 -9.46 21.15 -7.39
CA ALA A 403 -10.86 21.30 -7.01
C ALA A 403 -11.75 20.25 -7.68
N GLU A 404 -11.46 19.88 -8.93
CA GLU A 404 -12.10 18.75 -9.61
C GLU A 404 -11.80 17.44 -8.85
N ALA A 405 -10.57 17.23 -8.38
CA ALA A 405 -10.22 16.06 -7.55
C ALA A 405 -10.89 16.06 -6.15
N ALA A 406 -11.19 17.22 -5.55
CA ALA A 406 -11.94 17.30 -4.30
C ALA A 406 -13.41 16.88 -4.46
N VAL A 407 -14.04 17.16 -5.61
CA VAL A 407 -15.37 16.67 -5.98
C VAL A 407 -15.36 15.15 -6.13
N ALA A 408 -14.35 14.58 -6.78
CA ALA A 408 -14.15 13.12 -6.87
C ALA A 408 -14.03 12.48 -5.48
N ALA A 409 -13.14 13.01 -4.63
CA ALA A 409 -12.90 12.48 -3.30
C ALA A 409 -14.12 12.62 -2.36
N ARG A 410 -15.00 13.62 -2.57
CA ARG A 410 -16.30 13.68 -1.87
C ARG A 410 -17.17 12.47 -2.24
N ALA A 411 -17.24 12.09 -3.52
CA ALA A 411 -18.04 10.94 -3.95
C ALA A 411 -17.51 9.62 -3.36
N VAL A 412 -16.18 9.49 -3.23
CA VAL A 412 -15.56 8.35 -2.53
C VAL A 412 -15.94 8.34 -1.04
N ARG A 413 -15.81 9.48 -0.33
CA ARG A 413 -16.22 9.60 1.08
C ARG A 413 -17.73 9.41 1.32
N ALA A 414 -18.57 9.65 0.31
CA ALA A 414 -20.00 9.32 0.34
C ALA A 414 -20.29 7.80 0.19
N GLY A 415 -19.27 6.96 0.07
CA GLY A 415 -19.40 5.49 0.11
C GLY A 415 -19.37 4.78 -1.24
N ALA A 416 -18.79 5.39 -2.28
CA ALA A 416 -18.61 4.73 -3.58
C ALA A 416 -17.65 3.51 -3.48
N ASP A 417 -17.98 2.41 -4.15
CA ASP A 417 -17.12 1.21 -4.26
C ASP A 417 -15.96 1.39 -5.25
N CYS A 418 -16.17 2.20 -6.29
CA CYS A 418 -15.10 2.66 -7.18
C CYS A 418 -15.37 4.08 -7.70
N PHE A 419 -14.35 4.73 -8.25
CA PHE A 419 -14.47 6.04 -8.87
C PHE A 419 -13.99 6.02 -10.33
N LEU A 420 -14.78 6.60 -11.24
CA LEU A 420 -14.45 6.69 -12.67
C LEU A 420 -14.21 8.14 -13.09
N VAL A 421 -13.00 8.37 -13.60
CA VAL A 421 -12.55 9.62 -14.20
C VAL A 421 -13.07 9.70 -15.63
N ASP A 422 -14.09 10.52 -15.86
CA ASP A 422 -14.64 10.77 -17.19
C ASP A 422 -13.99 12.00 -17.82
N ALA A 423 -12.75 11.81 -18.27
CA ALA A 423 -11.90 12.85 -18.83
C ALA A 423 -11.94 12.81 -20.36
N GLU A 424 -12.44 13.89 -20.95
CA GLU A 424 -12.92 13.92 -22.33
C GLU A 424 -12.13 14.86 -23.26
N ILE A 425 -12.66 15.12 -24.45
CA ILE A 425 -12.06 15.88 -25.56
C ILE A 425 -11.41 17.23 -25.18
N GLU A 426 -11.83 17.89 -24.09
CA GLU A 426 -11.10 19.05 -23.53
C GLU A 426 -9.61 18.77 -23.35
N PHE A 427 -9.22 17.58 -22.86
CA PHE A 427 -7.82 17.25 -22.58
C PHE A 427 -6.95 17.19 -23.83
N GLU A 428 -7.48 16.89 -25.01
CA GLU A 428 -6.72 16.97 -26.28
C GLU A 428 -6.36 18.41 -26.67
N ARG A 429 -7.18 19.37 -26.22
CA ARG A 429 -7.09 20.80 -26.55
C ARG A 429 -6.41 21.62 -25.44
N LEU A 430 -6.42 21.14 -24.19
CA LEU A 430 -5.87 21.86 -23.03
C LEU A 430 -4.35 22.16 -23.14
N PRO A 431 -3.92 23.41 -22.87
CA PRO A 431 -2.52 23.71 -22.62
C PRO A 431 -2.06 23.02 -21.32
N GLN A 432 -0.84 22.48 -21.34
CA GLN A 432 -0.25 21.73 -20.21
C GLN A 432 -1.08 20.50 -19.76
N ARG A 433 -1.88 19.89 -20.66
CA ARG A 433 -2.75 18.73 -20.39
C ARG A 433 -2.15 17.62 -19.52
N TYR A 434 -0.89 17.25 -19.76
CA TYR A 434 -0.15 16.25 -18.96
C TYR A 434 -0.01 16.69 -17.50
N LEU A 435 0.50 17.90 -17.26
CA LEU A 435 0.63 18.47 -15.92
C LEU A 435 -0.74 18.62 -15.23
N ARG A 436 -1.80 18.93 -15.98
CA ARG A 436 -3.18 19.02 -15.46
C ARG A 436 -3.73 17.66 -15.03
N ALA A 437 -3.58 16.63 -15.85
CA ALA A 437 -3.96 15.26 -15.53
C ALA A 437 -3.16 14.70 -14.33
N THR A 438 -1.83 14.87 -14.32
CA THR A 438 -0.97 14.47 -13.19
C THR A 438 -1.34 15.20 -11.89
N ARG A 439 -1.64 16.51 -11.96
CA ARG A 439 -2.10 17.27 -10.78
C ARG A 439 -3.47 16.80 -10.28
N TYR A 440 -4.41 16.46 -11.18
CA TYR A 440 -5.71 15.89 -10.82
C TYR A 440 -5.52 14.53 -10.12
N MET A 441 -4.83 13.59 -10.75
CA MET A 441 -4.64 12.24 -10.20
C MET A 441 -3.91 12.26 -8.86
N ARG A 442 -2.84 13.05 -8.72
CA ARG A 442 -2.11 13.20 -7.44
C ARG A 442 -2.99 13.82 -6.34
N ALA A 443 -3.80 14.84 -6.66
CA ALA A 443 -4.68 15.49 -5.70
C ALA A 443 -5.89 14.61 -5.29
N LEU A 444 -6.32 13.70 -6.17
CA LEU A 444 -7.34 12.69 -5.86
C LEU A 444 -6.75 11.60 -4.97
N ARG A 445 -5.60 11.03 -5.40
CA ARG A 445 -4.88 9.97 -4.67
C ARG A 445 -4.48 10.37 -3.26
N ALA A 446 -4.04 11.60 -3.05
CA ALA A 446 -3.74 12.14 -1.71
C ALA A 446 -4.97 12.25 -0.77
N GLN A 447 -6.19 12.01 -1.26
CA GLN A 447 -7.43 12.00 -0.45
C GLN A 447 -8.13 10.63 -0.39
N VAL A 448 -7.71 9.65 -1.20
CA VAL A 448 -8.39 8.33 -1.31
C VAL A 448 -7.42 7.14 -1.30
N GLY A 449 -6.12 7.40 -1.18
CA GLY A 449 -5.06 6.38 -1.23
C GLY A 449 -4.73 5.89 -2.65
N THR A 450 -3.53 5.33 -2.80
CA THR A 450 -3.10 4.61 -4.01
C THR A 450 -3.92 3.33 -4.24
N ALA A 451 -4.41 2.74 -3.16
CA ALA A 451 -5.04 1.44 -3.11
C ALA A 451 -6.52 1.41 -3.59
N TYR A 452 -7.24 2.54 -3.47
CA TYR A 452 -8.67 2.62 -3.82
C TYR A 452 -8.92 2.47 -5.34
N PRO A 453 -9.97 1.72 -5.77
CA PRO A 453 -10.30 1.51 -7.18
C PRO A 453 -10.65 2.80 -7.95
N ILE A 454 -9.72 3.27 -8.78
CA ILE A 454 -9.97 4.33 -9.76
C ILE A 454 -9.85 3.77 -11.18
N GLY A 455 -10.85 4.06 -12.01
CA GLY A 455 -10.85 3.80 -13.45
C GLY A 455 -10.81 5.09 -14.27
N LEU A 456 -10.41 4.97 -15.54
CA LEU A 456 -10.47 6.04 -16.54
C LEU A 456 -11.36 5.59 -17.70
N THR A 457 -12.43 6.32 -18.04
CA THR A 457 -13.16 6.07 -19.30
C THR A 457 -12.34 6.59 -20.46
N THR A 458 -11.66 5.69 -21.17
CA THR A 458 -10.78 6.07 -22.28
C THR A 458 -11.56 6.24 -23.58
N PHE A 459 -11.02 7.04 -24.51
CA PHE A 459 -11.39 6.87 -25.91
C PHE A 459 -11.06 5.46 -26.39
N PRO A 460 -11.92 4.81 -27.19
CA PRO A 460 -11.63 3.49 -27.75
C PRO A 460 -10.45 3.55 -28.73
N TYR A 461 -10.42 4.56 -29.60
CA TYR A 461 -9.45 4.69 -30.68
C TYR A 461 -8.36 5.70 -30.29
N VAL A 462 -7.39 5.23 -29.50
CA VAL A 462 -6.22 6.00 -29.01
C VAL A 462 -5.40 6.59 -30.16
N ASP A 463 -5.44 5.96 -31.34
CA ASP A 463 -4.81 6.44 -32.57
C ASP A 463 -5.48 7.67 -33.18
N LEU A 464 -6.80 7.80 -33.05
CA LEU A 464 -7.52 9.01 -33.44
C LEU A 464 -7.44 10.11 -32.36
N HIS A 465 -7.35 9.70 -31.09
CA HIS A 465 -7.25 10.60 -29.91
C HIS A 465 -5.82 10.66 -29.34
N GLY A 466 -4.83 10.62 -30.22
CA GLY A 466 -3.41 10.54 -29.85
C GLY A 466 -2.86 11.77 -29.12
N ARG A 467 -3.63 12.86 -28.96
CA ARG A 467 -3.22 14.00 -28.14
C ARG A 467 -3.63 13.82 -26.68
N PHE A 468 -4.66 13.03 -26.37
CA PHE A 468 -5.13 12.81 -25.00
C PHE A 468 -4.01 12.23 -24.11
N PRO A 469 -3.86 12.69 -22.84
CA PRO A 469 -2.69 12.36 -22.01
C PRO A 469 -2.91 11.09 -21.16
N TYR A 470 -3.22 9.94 -21.78
CA TYR A 470 -3.47 8.66 -21.08
C TYR A 470 -2.35 8.31 -20.09
N THR A 471 -1.08 8.46 -20.49
CA THR A 471 0.09 8.17 -19.63
C THR A 471 0.10 8.98 -18.34
N ALA A 472 -0.46 10.20 -18.32
CA ALA A 472 -0.56 11.02 -17.11
C ALA A 472 -1.76 10.67 -16.21
N PHE A 473 -2.75 9.93 -16.73
CA PHE A 473 -3.85 9.35 -15.96
C PHE A 473 -3.57 7.91 -15.49
N LEU A 474 -2.73 7.15 -16.22
CA LEU A 474 -2.58 5.70 -16.04
C LEU A 474 -1.26 5.27 -15.39
N ASN A 475 -0.15 6.02 -15.56
CA ASN A 475 1.18 5.54 -15.17
C ASN A 475 1.64 6.04 -13.79
N GLY A 476 2.50 5.25 -13.14
CA GLY A 476 3.03 5.53 -11.80
C GLY A 476 2.03 5.24 -10.66
N PRO A 477 2.43 5.40 -9.39
CA PRO A 477 1.64 5.02 -8.22
C PRO A 477 0.34 5.83 -8.06
N ASN A 478 0.22 6.98 -8.73
CA ASN A 478 -0.97 7.80 -8.72
C ASN A 478 -1.98 7.45 -9.83
N GLY A 479 -1.62 6.60 -10.80
CA GLY A 479 -2.47 6.30 -11.95
C GLY A 479 -3.77 5.56 -11.58
N ALA A 480 -4.75 5.55 -12.48
CA ALA A 480 -5.91 4.68 -12.40
C ALA A 480 -5.49 3.19 -12.50
N GLN A 481 -6.20 2.29 -11.80
CA GLN A 481 -5.93 0.84 -11.85
C GLN A 481 -6.35 0.21 -13.18
N PHE A 482 -7.44 0.68 -13.77
CA PHE A 482 -8.09 0.07 -14.94
C PHE A 482 -8.60 1.13 -15.93
N THR A 483 -8.96 0.69 -17.14
CA THR A 483 -9.60 1.53 -18.17
C THR A 483 -10.99 1.03 -18.52
N MET A 484 -11.89 1.96 -18.87
CA MET A 484 -13.21 1.67 -19.40
C MET A 484 -13.45 2.33 -20.77
N PRO A 485 -12.92 1.76 -21.86
CA PRO A 485 -13.03 2.36 -23.19
C PRO A 485 -14.47 2.50 -23.66
N GLN A 486 -14.83 3.68 -24.15
CA GLN A 486 -16.18 4.02 -24.64
C GLN A 486 -16.44 3.49 -26.06
N VAL A 487 -16.76 2.20 -26.21
CA VAL A 487 -16.90 1.48 -27.48
C VAL A 487 -18.29 1.68 -28.11
N TYR A 488 -18.63 2.91 -28.49
CA TYR A 488 -19.91 3.24 -29.13
C TYR A 488 -19.90 2.95 -30.63
N TRP A 489 -19.84 1.67 -31.01
CA TRP A 489 -19.62 1.18 -32.38
C TRP A 489 -20.57 1.80 -33.43
N LYS A 490 -21.82 2.09 -33.05
CA LYS A 490 -22.83 2.71 -33.91
C LYS A 490 -22.52 4.19 -34.23
N ALA A 491 -21.92 4.92 -33.30
CA ALA A 491 -21.41 6.27 -33.56
C ALA A 491 -20.20 6.23 -34.51
N PHE A 492 -19.36 5.20 -34.40
CA PHE A 492 -18.18 4.99 -35.25
C PHE A 492 -18.51 4.39 -36.63
N ARG A 493 -19.77 4.00 -36.87
CA ARG A 493 -20.26 3.39 -38.11
C ARG A 493 -19.54 2.09 -38.50
N VAL A 494 -19.15 1.28 -37.51
CA VAL A 494 -18.53 -0.05 -37.73
C VAL A 494 -19.28 -1.14 -36.96
N SER A 495 -18.94 -2.41 -37.22
CA SER A 495 -19.46 -3.54 -36.44
C SER A 495 -18.89 -3.54 -35.01
N PRO A 496 -19.59 -4.15 -34.03
CA PRO A 496 -19.09 -4.25 -32.66
C PRO A 496 -17.74 -4.96 -32.57
N ALA A 497 -17.53 -6.01 -33.38
CA ALA A 497 -16.28 -6.76 -33.40
C ALA A 497 -15.09 -5.89 -33.83
N VAL A 498 -15.22 -5.13 -34.93
CA VAL A 498 -14.18 -4.20 -35.40
C VAL A 498 -13.91 -3.10 -34.36
N ALA A 499 -14.95 -2.60 -33.70
CA ALA A 499 -14.81 -1.59 -32.65
C ALA A 499 -14.04 -2.12 -31.44
N VAL A 500 -14.39 -3.31 -30.93
CA VAL A 500 -13.70 -3.96 -29.80
C VAL A 500 -12.27 -4.33 -30.18
N GLU A 501 -12.04 -4.89 -31.36
CA GLU A 501 -10.70 -5.30 -31.80
C GLU A 501 -9.72 -4.11 -31.87
N ARG A 502 -10.10 -3.02 -32.55
CA ARG A 502 -9.29 -1.78 -32.59
C ARG A 502 -9.11 -1.16 -31.20
N THR A 503 -10.17 -1.16 -30.38
CA THR A 503 -10.12 -0.67 -29.00
C THR A 503 -9.08 -1.41 -28.18
N MET A 504 -9.15 -2.74 -28.18
CA MET A 504 -8.30 -3.60 -27.37
C MET A 504 -6.86 -3.56 -27.87
N ARG A 505 -6.64 -3.56 -29.20
CA ARG A 505 -5.31 -3.36 -29.80
C ARG A 505 -4.64 -2.10 -29.25
N TRP A 506 -5.34 -0.98 -29.23
CA TRP A 506 -4.78 0.32 -28.85
C TRP A 506 -4.78 0.65 -27.36
N ASN A 507 -5.70 0.11 -26.55
CA ASN A 507 -5.72 0.35 -25.09
C ASN A 507 -4.76 -0.57 -24.31
N ARG A 508 -4.49 -1.79 -24.79
CA ARG A 508 -3.62 -2.76 -24.09
C ARG A 508 -2.20 -2.26 -23.82
N ILE A 509 -1.66 -1.34 -24.63
CA ILE A 509 -0.29 -0.79 -24.49
C ILE A 509 -0.04 -0.11 -23.13
N TYR A 510 -1.09 0.38 -22.47
CA TYR A 510 -0.99 1.02 -21.16
C TYR A 510 -0.81 0.03 -20.00
N GLY A 511 -0.93 -1.29 -20.24
CA GLY A 511 -0.71 -2.32 -19.22
C GLY A 511 -1.73 -2.27 -18.09
N LYS A 512 -3.00 -2.06 -18.43
CA LYS A 512 -4.13 -1.92 -17.49
C LYS A 512 -5.22 -2.94 -17.81
N PRO A 513 -5.90 -3.52 -16.81
CA PRO A 513 -7.16 -4.23 -16.99
C PRO A 513 -8.20 -3.36 -17.71
N ILE A 514 -9.02 -4.02 -18.53
CA ILE A 514 -9.99 -3.36 -19.41
C ILE A 514 -11.37 -3.96 -19.14
N ALA A 515 -12.35 -3.10 -18.85
CA ALA A 515 -13.78 -3.43 -18.83
C ALA A 515 -14.49 -2.53 -19.85
N LEU A 516 -15.15 -3.09 -20.86
CA LEU A 516 -15.59 -2.30 -22.02
C LEU A 516 -16.94 -1.60 -21.76
N LEU A 517 -17.06 -0.35 -22.20
CA LEU A 517 -18.28 0.45 -22.10
C LEU A 517 -18.93 0.57 -23.50
N GLY A 518 -19.85 -0.35 -23.81
CA GLY A 518 -20.67 -0.33 -25.02
C GLY A 518 -21.85 0.65 -24.92
N SER A 519 -22.60 0.81 -26.01
CA SER A 519 -23.76 1.71 -26.09
C SER A 519 -25.11 0.98 -26.20
N THR A 520 -26.13 1.56 -25.57
CA THR A 520 -27.55 1.29 -25.87
C THR A 520 -28.29 2.55 -26.35
N TYR A 521 -27.70 3.73 -26.16
CA TYR A 521 -28.36 5.03 -26.34
C TYR A 521 -28.72 5.38 -27.79
N MET A 522 -28.05 4.80 -28.78
CA MET A 522 -28.36 5.00 -30.20
C MET A 522 -29.37 3.98 -30.74
N ARG A 523 -30.08 3.26 -29.87
CA ARG A 523 -31.03 2.18 -30.24
C ARG A 523 -30.32 1.03 -30.95
N GLU A 524 -29.24 0.55 -30.34
CA GLU A 524 -28.51 -0.66 -30.69
C GLU A 524 -29.42 -1.89 -30.60
N SER A 525 -29.32 -2.81 -31.57
CA SER A 525 -30.17 -4.00 -31.64
C SER A 525 -29.62 -5.16 -30.79
N ALA A 526 -30.49 -6.08 -30.39
CA ALA A 526 -30.15 -7.33 -29.71
C ALA A 526 -29.03 -8.14 -30.40
N ALA A 527 -28.97 -8.09 -31.74
CA ALA A 527 -27.90 -8.71 -32.51
C ALA A 527 -26.55 -8.00 -32.29
N THR A 528 -26.52 -6.67 -32.39
CA THR A 528 -25.29 -5.89 -32.15
C THR A 528 -24.83 -5.92 -30.69
N ILE A 529 -25.76 -5.96 -29.74
CA ILE A 529 -25.46 -6.11 -28.30
C ILE A 529 -24.76 -7.47 -28.06
N ARG A 530 -25.32 -8.59 -28.57
CA ARG A 530 -24.66 -9.90 -28.46
C ARG A 530 -23.30 -9.96 -29.17
N GLN A 531 -23.17 -9.35 -30.35
CA GLN A 531 -21.89 -9.26 -31.07
C GLN A 531 -20.83 -8.48 -30.28
N PHE A 532 -21.21 -7.38 -29.60
CA PHE A 532 -20.29 -6.65 -28.72
C PHE A 532 -19.77 -7.54 -27.60
N ARG A 533 -20.68 -8.23 -26.89
CA ARG A 533 -20.34 -9.08 -25.75
C ARG A 533 -19.44 -10.25 -26.17
N CYS A 534 -19.74 -10.92 -27.28
CA CYS A 534 -18.87 -11.97 -27.80
C CYS A 534 -17.49 -11.47 -28.23
N ALA A 535 -17.40 -10.26 -28.80
CA ALA A 535 -16.11 -9.66 -29.11
C ALA A 535 -15.34 -9.26 -27.83
N ALA A 536 -16.02 -8.78 -26.80
CA ALA A 536 -15.44 -8.44 -25.50
C ALA A 536 -14.88 -9.69 -24.78
N GLN A 537 -15.66 -10.76 -24.73
CA GLN A 537 -15.25 -12.06 -24.19
C GLN A 537 -14.07 -12.65 -24.98
N ALA A 538 -14.14 -12.70 -26.31
CA ALA A 538 -13.06 -13.20 -27.16
C ALA A 538 -11.77 -12.36 -27.08
N ALA A 539 -11.89 -11.07 -26.74
CA ALA A 539 -10.73 -10.19 -26.51
C ALA A 539 -10.19 -10.23 -25.06
N GLY A 540 -10.83 -10.95 -24.14
CA GLY A 540 -10.45 -11.04 -22.73
C GLY A 540 -10.71 -9.77 -21.93
N ALA A 541 -11.82 -9.08 -22.17
CA ALA A 541 -12.28 -8.00 -21.29
C ALA A 541 -12.81 -8.57 -19.95
N GLY A 542 -12.49 -7.92 -18.83
CA GLY A 542 -12.84 -8.42 -17.49
C GLY A 542 -14.24 -8.01 -16.99
N GLY A 543 -14.96 -7.20 -17.76
CA GLY A 543 -16.27 -6.65 -17.41
C GLY A 543 -16.89 -5.86 -18.57
N GLU A 544 -18.20 -5.63 -18.49
CA GLU A 544 -19.01 -5.00 -19.54
C GLU A 544 -19.93 -3.93 -18.94
N SER A 545 -20.16 -2.82 -19.63
CA SER A 545 -21.17 -1.83 -19.24
C SER A 545 -21.74 -1.02 -20.42
N TRP A 546 -22.84 -0.28 -20.21
CA TRP A 546 -23.85 -0.06 -21.26
C TRP A 546 -24.42 1.37 -21.42
N TRP A 547 -23.64 2.41 -21.73
CA TRP A 547 -24.12 3.80 -21.77
C TRP A 547 -25.45 3.99 -22.57
N ALA A 548 -26.56 4.42 -21.97
CA ALA A 548 -26.85 4.66 -20.54
C ALA A 548 -28.30 4.28 -20.18
N TRP A 549 -28.58 4.09 -18.88
CA TRP A 549 -29.84 3.56 -18.31
C TRP A 549 -31.09 4.21 -18.91
N GLN A 550 -31.14 5.53 -18.78
CA GLN A 550 -32.21 6.43 -19.23
C GLN A 550 -32.35 6.56 -20.75
N ASN A 551 -31.55 5.82 -21.51
CA ASN A 551 -31.67 5.66 -22.96
C ASN A 551 -31.89 4.19 -23.37
N THR A 552 -31.72 3.23 -22.46
CA THR A 552 -31.90 1.79 -22.68
C THR A 552 -33.39 1.43 -22.76
N ARG A 553 -33.84 1.00 -23.94
CA ARG A 553 -35.22 0.61 -24.24
C ARG A 553 -35.55 -0.78 -23.71
N ALA A 554 -36.83 -1.03 -23.40
CA ALA A 554 -37.34 -2.32 -22.90
C ALA A 554 -36.76 -3.54 -23.64
N GLY A 555 -36.82 -3.57 -24.98
CA GLY A 555 -36.30 -4.67 -25.80
C GLY A 555 -34.76 -4.81 -25.87
N GLN A 556 -33.99 -3.92 -25.25
CA GLN A 556 -32.52 -4.05 -25.12
C GLN A 556 -32.13 -4.74 -23.81
N TRP A 557 -32.87 -4.50 -22.72
CA TRP A 557 -32.56 -5.00 -21.37
C TRP A 557 -32.31 -6.52 -21.28
N PRO A 558 -33.10 -7.41 -21.92
CA PRO A 558 -32.86 -8.86 -21.89
C PRO A 558 -31.49 -9.32 -22.44
N TRP A 559 -30.76 -8.47 -23.15
CA TRP A 559 -29.53 -8.83 -23.86
C TRP A 559 -28.24 -8.36 -23.16
N LEU A 560 -28.38 -7.52 -22.12
CA LEU A 560 -27.24 -6.84 -21.48
C LEU A 560 -26.41 -7.73 -20.55
N ALA A 561 -27.06 -8.62 -19.80
CA ALA A 561 -26.39 -9.55 -18.86
C ALA A 561 -26.90 -11.00 -18.94
N SER A 562 -27.78 -11.34 -19.88
CA SER A 562 -28.20 -12.73 -20.09
C SER A 562 -27.01 -13.66 -20.34
N PRO A 563 -27.09 -14.94 -19.91
CA PRO A 563 -26.11 -15.96 -20.26
C PRO A 563 -25.90 -16.00 -21.78
N LEU A 564 -24.63 -16.06 -22.20
CA LEU A 564 -24.25 -15.89 -23.60
C LEU A 564 -23.25 -16.96 -24.03
N THR A 565 -23.73 -17.92 -24.81
CA THR A 565 -22.87 -18.89 -25.50
C THR A 565 -22.37 -18.25 -26.79
N CYS A 566 -21.14 -17.73 -26.76
CA CYS A 566 -20.49 -17.22 -27.96
C CYS A 566 -19.92 -18.36 -28.79
N GLN A 567 -20.31 -18.44 -30.06
CA GLN A 567 -19.63 -19.28 -31.03
C GLN A 567 -18.19 -18.78 -31.19
N ALA A 568 -17.21 -19.69 -31.03
CA ALA A 568 -15.81 -19.36 -31.23
C ALA A 568 -15.57 -18.88 -32.68
N PRO A 569 -14.76 -17.84 -32.93
CA PRO A 569 -14.42 -17.44 -34.29
C PRO A 569 -13.74 -18.60 -35.04
N LEU A 570 -14.36 -19.05 -36.13
CA LEU A 570 -13.81 -20.12 -37.00
C LEU A 570 -12.51 -19.68 -37.74
N ALA A 571 -12.16 -18.40 -37.67
CA ALA A 571 -10.94 -17.86 -38.24
C ALA A 571 -9.94 -17.47 -37.13
N LYS A 572 -8.66 -17.83 -37.32
CA LYS A 572 -7.56 -17.26 -36.53
C LYS A 572 -7.57 -15.73 -36.69
N PRO A 573 -7.47 -14.95 -35.60
CA PRO A 573 -7.27 -13.50 -35.72
C PRO A 573 -5.97 -13.20 -36.47
N THR A 574 -6.09 -12.67 -37.69
CA THR A 574 -4.96 -12.15 -38.49
C THR A 574 -4.55 -10.74 -38.07
N ALA A 575 -5.31 -10.12 -37.17
CA ALA A 575 -5.02 -8.83 -36.56
C ALA A 575 -3.96 -8.92 -35.46
N THR A 576 -3.05 -7.95 -35.42
CA THR A 576 -2.06 -7.81 -34.34
C THR A 576 -2.72 -7.50 -33.00
N ARG A 577 -2.19 -8.09 -31.92
CA ARG A 577 -2.66 -7.92 -30.53
C ARG A 577 -2.45 -6.50 -30.01
N TYR A 578 -1.45 -5.80 -30.54
CA TYR A 578 -0.96 -4.47 -30.20
C TYR A 578 -0.76 -3.60 -31.48
N PRO A 579 -0.51 -2.28 -31.38
CA PRO A 579 -0.40 -1.42 -32.55
C PRO A 579 1.00 -1.44 -33.16
N VAL A 580 1.06 -1.57 -34.48
CA VAL A 580 2.29 -1.36 -35.26
C VAL A 580 2.52 0.13 -35.46
N MET A 581 3.54 0.68 -34.79
CA MET A 581 3.95 2.08 -34.92
C MET A 581 5.35 2.17 -35.53
N GLY A 582 5.46 2.78 -36.71
CA GLY A 582 6.72 3.02 -37.41
C GLY A 582 7.23 4.47 -37.28
N MET A 583 8.29 4.77 -38.03
CA MET A 583 8.86 6.13 -38.15
C MET A 583 7.78 7.20 -38.41
N ARG A 584 8.00 8.37 -37.82
CA ARG A 584 7.10 9.56 -37.83
C ARG A 584 5.78 9.42 -37.07
N ALA A 585 5.48 8.27 -36.44
CA ALA A 585 4.34 8.15 -35.54
C ALA A 585 4.38 9.20 -34.41
N ARG A 586 3.21 9.67 -33.97
CA ARG A 586 3.07 10.74 -32.96
C ARG A 586 1.98 10.42 -31.95
N GLY A 587 2.10 10.99 -30.75
CA GLY A 587 1.06 10.98 -29.73
C GLY A 587 1.42 10.18 -28.48
N ASP A 588 0.43 9.97 -27.62
CA ASP A 588 0.67 9.42 -26.28
C ASP A 588 1.00 7.91 -26.27
N ALA A 589 0.55 7.15 -27.29
CA ALA A 589 1.01 5.78 -27.52
C ALA A 589 2.54 5.71 -27.73
N VAL A 590 3.11 6.70 -28.41
CA VAL A 590 4.58 6.84 -28.57
C VAL A 590 5.24 7.26 -27.26
N ARG A 591 4.60 8.12 -26.44
CA ARG A 591 5.08 8.44 -25.09
C ARG A 591 5.11 7.20 -24.19
N ARG A 592 4.11 6.32 -24.30
CA ARG A 592 4.07 5.03 -23.59
C ARG A 592 5.22 4.13 -24.02
N LEU A 593 5.49 3.99 -25.33
CA LEU A 593 6.66 3.28 -25.85
C LEU A 593 7.98 3.85 -25.29
N GLN A 594 8.16 5.17 -25.36
CA GLN A 594 9.36 5.85 -24.85
C GLN A 594 9.54 5.67 -23.34
N GLN A 595 8.46 5.76 -22.55
CA GLN A 595 8.49 5.50 -21.10
C GLN A 595 8.86 4.05 -20.78
N LEU A 596 8.37 3.09 -21.56
CA LEU A 596 8.71 1.67 -21.40
C LEU A 596 10.19 1.42 -21.71
N LEU A 597 10.71 1.95 -22.84
CA LEU A 597 12.13 1.86 -23.20
C LEU A 597 13.04 2.48 -22.14
N ARG A 598 12.67 3.65 -21.57
CA ARG A 598 13.36 4.24 -20.40
C ARG A 598 13.27 3.39 -19.13
N GLY A 599 12.14 2.70 -18.93
CA GLY A 599 11.98 1.73 -17.85
C GLY A 599 13.00 0.60 -17.94
N GLN A 600 13.34 0.18 -19.16
CA GLN A 600 14.34 -0.85 -19.47
C GLN A 600 15.80 -0.33 -19.50
N GLY A 601 16.04 0.92 -19.09
CA GLY A 601 17.38 1.52 -18.98
C GLY A 601 17.88 2.26 -20.21
N ILE A 602 17.16 2.23 -21.34
CA ILE A 602 17.58 2.91 -22.57
C ILE A 602 17.30 4.42 -22.45
N SER A 603 18.30 5.25 -22.72
CA SER A 603 18.16 6.71 -22.64
C SER A 603 17.59 7.30 -23.93
N LEU A 604 16.42 7.95 -23.83
CA LEU A 604 15.76 8.68 -24.92
C LEU A 604 14.78 9.73 -24.36
N PRO A 605 14.43 10.79 -25.12
CA PRO A 605 13.39 11.73 -24.71
C PRO A 605 11.99 11.08 -24.69
N VAL A 606 11.09 11.65 -23.89
CA VAL A 606 9.64 11.30 -23.88
C VAL A 606 8.86 12.48 -24.47
N ASP A 607 8.97 12.65 -25.79
CA ASP A 607 8.36 13.74 -26.55
C ASP A 607 7.03 13.32 -27.25
N GLY A 608 6.81 12.02 -27.44
CA GLY A 608 5.70 11.47 -28.20
C GLY A 608 5.90 11.52 -29.71
N PHE A 609 7.14 11.40 -30.19
CA PHE A 609 7.50 11.33 -31.60
C PHE A 609 8.46 10.16 -31.90
N LEU A 610 8.08 9.31 -32.85
CA LEU A 610 8.90 8.18 -33.30
C LEU A 610 9.87 8.66 -34.39
N GLY A 611 10.82 9.50 -33.98
CA GLY A 611 11.99 9.90 -34.77
C GLY A 611 13.14 8.88 -34.66
N ALA A 612 14.29 9.23 -35.25
CA ALA A 612 15.48 8.36 -35.28
C ALA A 612 15.86 7.84 -33.89
N THR A 613 16.00 8.72 -32.88
CA THR A 613 16.34 8.33 -31.50
C THR A 613 15.40 7.27 -30.91
N THR A 614 14.10 7.32 -31.23
CA THR A 614 13.12 6.32 -30.76
C THR A 614 13.22 5.01 -31.55
N ARG A 615 13.51 5.07 -32.86
CA ARG A 615 13.82 3.90 -33.71
C ARG A 615 15.09 3.20 -33.23
N ASP A 616 16.13 3.97 -32.92
CA ASP A 616 17.45 3.46 -32.55
C ASP A 616 17.40 2.83 -31.17
N ALA A 617 16.74 3.48 -30.21
CA ALA A 617 16.39 2.88 -28.92
C ALA A 617 15.56 1.58 -29.06
N LEU A 618 14.68 1.48 -30.07
CA LEU A 618 13.90 0.27 -30.34
C LEU A 618 14.75 -0.86 -30.93
N ALA A 619 15.72 -0.54 -31.79
CA ALA A 619 16.70 -1.48 -32.31
C ALA A 619 17.63 -1.99 -31.21
N THR A 620 18.15 -1.10 -30.35
CA THR A 620 18.89 -1.45 -29.14
C THR A 620 18.06 -2.37 -28.24
N TYR A 621 16.77 -2.08 -28.04
CA TYR A 621 15.90 -2.93 -27.23
C TYR A 621 15.72 -4.33 -27.82
N ARG A 622 15.44 -4.44 -29.13
CA ARG A 622 15.32 -5.73 -29.81
C ARG A 622 16.59 -6.57 -29.65
N ALA A 623 17.77 -5.95 -29.86
CA ALA A 623 19.07 -6.61 -29.68
C ALA A 623 19.29 -7.08 -28.22
N GLN A 624 19.01 -6.23 -27.22
CA GLN A 624 19.09 -6.57 -25.78
C GLN A 624 18.09 -7.65 -25.31
N ARG A 625 17.21 -8.12 -26.20
CA ARG A 625 16.14 -9.08 -25.91
C ARG A 625 16.11 -10.28 -26.87
N GLY A 626 17.03 -10.36 -27.83
CA GLY A 626 17.03 -11.40 -28.85
C GLY A 626 15.79 -11.37 -29.78
N LEU A 627 15.08 -10.24 -29.85
CA LEU A 627 13.89 -10.09 -30.69
C LEU A 627 14.30 -9.80 -32.14
N ALA A 628 13.53 -10.32 -33.10
CA ALA A 628 13.75 -10.08 -34.53
C ALA A 628 13.81 -8.58 -34.86
N GLY A 629 14.55 -8.20 -35.90
CA GLY A 629 14.64 -6.81 -36.36
C GLY A 629 13.33 -6.28 -36.96
N GLY A 630 13.12 -4.95 -36.94
CA GLY A 630 11.96 -4.33 -37.59
C GLY A 630 11.96 -2.79 -37.53
N PRO A 631 11.33 -2.09 -38.49
CA PRO A 631 11.35 -0.62 -38.63
C PRO A 631 10.38 0.12 -37.69
N GLY A 632 9.74 -0.59 -36.76
CA GLY A 632 8.71 -0.08 -35.86
C GLY A 632 8.39 -1.08 -34.75
N THR A 633 7.29 -0.87 -34.02
CA THR A 633 6.79 -1.81 -33.00
C THR A 633 5.99 -2.96 -33.62
N ASP A 634 6.00 -4.11 -32.94
CA ASP A 634 5.19 -5.30 -33.24
C ASP A 634 4.67 -5.94 -31.94
N ASP A 635 3.94 -7.05 -32.07
CA ASP A 635 3.36 -7.75 -30.92
C ASP A 635 4.39 -8.33 -29.95
N ALA A 636 5.56 -8.77 -30.44
CA ALA A 636 6.61 -9.36 -29.61
C ALA A 636 7.29 -8.30 -28.73
N VAL A 637 7.64 -7.16 -29.34
CA VAL A 637 8.19 -5.99 -28.63
C VAL A 637 7.19 -5.45 -27.60
N TRP A 638 5.91 -5.31 -27.95
CA TRP A 638 4.91 -4.83 -26.99
C TRP A 638 4.68 -5.82 -25.84
N ALA A 639 4.59 -7.13 -26.12
CA ALA A 639 4.43 -8.15 -25.09
C ALA A 639 5.60 -8.12 -24.08
N ASP A 640 6.84 -8.16 -24.57
CA ASP A 640 8.04 -8.18 -23.73
C ASP A 640 8.21 -6.86 -22.94
N LEU A 641 8.00 -5.70 -23.56
CA LEU A 641 8.02 -4.40 -22.85
C LEU A 641 6.96 -4.32 -21.74
N ILE A 642 5.74 -4.82 -21.98
CA ILE A 642 4.65 -4.76 -21.01
C ILE A 642 4.91 -5.74 -19.86
N GLN A 643 5.27 -6.99 -20.15
CA GLN A 643 5.63 -8.00 -19.15
C GLN A 643 6.76 -7.51 -18.24
N ARG A 644 7.85 -7.00 -18.84
CA ARG A 644 8.97 -6.44 -18.07
C ARG A 644 8.65 -5.11 -17.39
N SER A 645 7.60 -4.38 -17.78
CA SER A 645 7.16 -3.20 -17.03
C SER A 645 6.52 -3.54 -15.69
N GLY A 646 5.92 -4.73 -15.56
CA GLY A 646 5.56 -5.31 -14.26
C GLY A 646 6.80 -5.74 -13.47
N SER A 647 7.70 -6.50 -14.12
CA SER A 647 8.91 -7.04 -13.48
C SER A 647 9.96 -6.00 -13.07
N VAL A 648 10.02 -4.84 -13.73
CA VAL A 648 10.98 -3.77 -13.37
C VAL A 648 10.53 -2.99 -12.12
N MET A 649 9.25 -3.09 -11.70
CA MET A 649 8.85 -2.62 -10.36
C MET A 649 9.42 -3.49 -9.24
N THR A 650 9.68 -4.78 -9.47
CA THR A 650 10.33 -5.67 -8.47
C THR A 650 11.85 -5.71 -8.62
N SER A 651 12.44 -5.17 -9.69
CA SER A 651 13.88 -5.20 -9.96
C SER A 651 14.62 -3.86 -9.75
N ARG A 652 13.97 -2.82 -9.24
CA ARG A 652 14.60 -1.52 -8.90
C ARG A 652 14.80 -1.31 -7.40
N LEU A 653 14.71 -2.40 -6.63
CA LEU A 653 15.24 -2.55 -5.28
C LEU A 653 16.27 -3.69 -5.31
N ARG A 654 17.46 -3.38 -5.82
CA ARG A 654 18.71 -4.13 -5.80
C ARG A 654 19.86 -3.13 -5.89
#